data_AF-A0A135LE70-F1
#
_entry.id   AF-A0A135LE70-F1
#
_cell.length_a   1.000
_cell.length_b   1.000
_cell.length_c   1.000
_cell.angle_alpha   90.00
_cell.angle_beta   90.00
_cell.angle_gamma   90.00
#
_symmetry.space_group_name_H-M   'P 1'
#
loop_
_entity.id
_entity.type
_entity.pdbx_description
1 polymer ?
#
loop_
_entity_poly.entity_id
_entity_poly.type
_entity_poly.pdbx_seq_one_letter_code
_entity_poly.pdbx_strand_id
1 'polypeptide(L)'
;MGFIKEIVYCVTLLGVQSGGLRFWAKAIVAFLGSVLLIATLALAGLLREDNEYGLRDKLDRFLRSQNKDPARWPYAYLMSVPRFLWWERSVVSFWYLYSPSQELDAVIMEINNSFDEKRNVIFQLKPESDKTLAEIDDSEREPIYLDKKKSVMSLPSMSSARFYKGVFEKRIFASPFERVEGSISTRFIDPLHISLHKPTVSIAKVASTGLAGESRMVTSISCKEPPIDPVNVTTAHLAKRIFLWTFPSTLTTPRIIYQALKFQYVQGVMHMMDRPTIQPGSVARHPTSIERRIEPFWRAFLSRCVESFPEPLELTYIPSTSISNDHVYFKSPASGMRLPGTVKYLTVEVVDPGFYARIINYPHIWEGISCEQEQKRSYADDTSSPLVVSDIQLLHTLVFSFQKKMAPIPVESGLTLTNILAWCRGSRSQMDSFVLSSTAPFLHPRYTDEYGYFNLGNYRTSISLLLNHSISPYRSCIPYIPRVLLYNQRYTMDVSFEVYRGSPSGQIISDTTTRILGPNEVYIEITHSGICGFLKSTQVLGHEGVGIIRRLGSNVTKVKVGDRVGFGYVRKVCGACDNCGIGWDQYCRSARNYGVCDFDVGTFSHGTVWDASCVFPIPDGYLSEDAAPLICAGAMVWNCLSHFGVWSTNRVGIMGVGGLGHLAIKLAAEMGCQVVFLSRSSDKKEDTLQYGAEEFLDHIDRFSFRPLKHLLLCGSHLGDLGL
;
A
#
# COMPACT_ATOMS: atom_id res chain seq x y z
N MET A 1 12.74 15.15 -18.51
CA MET A 1 13.51 15.48 -17.28
C MET A 1 12.66 15.53 -16.01
N GLY A 2 11.40 15.99 -16.02
CA GLY A 2 10.54 15.99 -14.81
C GLY A 2 10.19 14.58 -14.31
N PHE A 3 9.75 13.71 -15.22
CA PHE A 3 9.32 12.33 -14.92
C PHE A 3 10.42 11.46 -14.26
N ILE A 4 11.67 11.58 -14.70
CA ILE A 4 12.81 10.81 -14.14
C ILE A 4 13.12 11.24 -12.69
N LYS A 5 12.91 12.53 -12.34
CA LYS A 5 13.14 13.00 -10.96
C LYS A 5 12.10 12.44 -9.99
N GLU A 6 10.85 12.34 -10.39
CA GLU A 6 9.77 11.73 -9.57
C GLU A 6 9.92 10.22 -9.43
N ILE A 7 10.46 9.54 -10.45
CA ILE A 7 10.72 8.09 -10.41
C ILE A 7 11.90 7.77 -9.49
N VAL A 8 13.01 8.51 -9.58
CA VAL A 8 14.12 8.35 -8.62
C VAL A 8 13.63 8.66 -7.20
N TYR A 9 12.72 9.62 -7.03
CA TYR A 9 12.08 9.94 -5.75
C TYR A 9 11.23 8.78 -5.21
N CYS A 10 10.28 8.25 -5.99
CA CYS A 10 9.42 7.12 -5.58
C CYS A 10 10.21 5.83 -5.36
N VAL A 11 11.19 5.54 -6.21
CA VAL A 11 12.00 4.31 -6.14
C VAL A 11 12.93 4.31 -4.94
N THR A 12 13.53 5.46 -4.60
CA THR A 12 14.36 5.59 -3.40
C THR A 12 13.52 5.41 -2.13
N LEU A 13 12.33 6.01 -2.08
CA LEU A 13 11.42 5.92 -0.95
C LEU A 13 10.88 4.50 -0.71
N LEU A 14 10.52 3.77 -1.77
CA LEU A 14 10.08 2.37 -1.68
C LEU A 14 11.21 1.39 -1.28
N GLY A 15 12.46 1.73 -1.60
CA GLY A 15 13.64 1.02 -1.12
C GLY A 15 13.91 1.15 0.38
N VAL A 16 13.45 2.25 0.99
CA VAL A 16 13.52 2.50 2.43
C VAL A 16 12.46 1.66 3.18
N GLN A 17 11.25 1.52 2.63
CA GLN A 17 10.16 0.73 3.25
C GLN A 17 10.35 -0.79 3.16
N SER A 18 10.98 -1.31 2.10
CA SER A 18 11.05 -2.77 1.85
C SER A 18 12.17 -3.51 2.58
N GLY A 19 12.96 -2.84 3.44
CA GLY A 19 14.04 -3.46 4.22
C GLY A 19 15.11 -4.20 3.40
N GLY A 20 15.13 -3.99 2.08
CA GLY A 20 15.89 -4.83 1.17
C GLY A 20 17.34 -4.38 1.05
N LEU A 21 18.26 -5.02 1.79
CA LEU A 21 19.71 -4.91 1.57
C LEU A 21 20.10 -5.11 0.08
N ARG A 22 19.29 -5.87 -0.69
CA ARG A 22 19.44 -6.08 -2.15
C ARG A 22 19.09 -4.85 -3.01
N PHE A 23 18.16 -4.00 -2.56
CA PHE A 23 17.87 -2.72 -3.23
C PHE A 23 19.03 -1.76 -3.05
N TRP A 24 19.53 -1.65 -1.81
CA TRP A 24 20.72 -0.85 -1.49
C TRP A 24 21.95 -1.36 -2.24
N ALA A 25 22.16 -2.68 -2.33
CA ALA A 25 23.23 -3.25 -3.14
C ALA A 25 23.09 -2.91 -4.63
N LYS A 26 21.88 -2.94 -5.21
CA LYS A 26 21.65 -2.56 -6.63
C LYS A 26 21.79 -1.06 -6.87
N ALA A 27 21.37 -0.20 -5.95
CA ALA A 27 21.53 1.24 -6.03
C ALA A 27 22.98 1.68 -5.84
N ILE A 28 23.71 1.03 -4.91
CA ILE A 28 25.15 1.21 -4.70
C ILE A 28 25.94 0.64 -5.89
N VAL A 29 25.54 -0.50 -6.48
CA VAL A 29 26.14 -1.02 -7.71
C VAL A 29 25.81 -0.13 -8.92
N ALA A 30 24.65 0.54 -8.97
CA ALA A 30 24.36 1.54 -9.99
C ALA A 30 25.18 2.84 -9.80
N PHE A 31 25.43 3.22 -8.54
CA PHE A 31 26.29 4.36 -8.18
C PHE A 31 27.79 4.08 -8.41
N LEU A 32 28.28 2.89 -8.04
CA LEU A 32 29.67 2.47 -8.27
C LEU A 32 29.90 2.06 -9.73
N GLY A 33 28.90 1.45 -10.37
CA GLY A 33 28.91 1.09 -11.78
C GLY A 33 28.89 2.31 -12.70
N SER A 34 28.28 3.43 -12.30
CA SER A 34 28.36 4.69 -13.06
C SER A 34 29.73 5.36 -12.97
N VAL A 35 30.52 5.09 -11.93
CA VAL A 35 31.91 5.57 -11.79
C VAL A 35 32.91 4.68 -12.56
N LEU A 36 32.66 3.38 -12.69
CA LEU A 36 33.58 2.44 -13.34
C LEU A 36 33.40 2.25 -14.86
N LEU A 37 32.34 2.81 -15.46
CA LEU A 37 31.84 2.34 -16.76
C LEU A 37 32.04 3.36 -17.89
N ILE A 38 33.31 3.64 -18.20
CA ILE A 38 33.72 4.33 -19.43
C ILE A 38 33.87 3.34 -20.62
N ALA A 39 33.76 2.01 -20.42
CA ALA A 39 34.34 1.07 -21.38
C ALA A 39 33.41 0.11 -22.15
N THR A 40 32.09 0.02 -21.92
CA THR A 40 31.30 -1.02 -22.64
C THR A 40 29.86 -0.60 -22.92
N LEU A 41 29.58 -0.28 -24.19
CA LEU A 41 28.26 -0.03 -24.76
C LEU A 41 27.78 -1.30 -25.47
N ALA A 42 26.71 -1.94 -24.96
CA ALA A 42 26.01 -2.99 -25.66
C ALA A 42 24.49 -2.84 -25.49
N LEU A 43 23.81 -2.99 -26.63
CA LEU A 43 22.38 -2.86 -26.89
C LEU A 43 21.51 -3.78 -26.02
N ALA A 44 20.37 -3.26 -25.52
CA ALA A 44 19.17 -4.07 -25.39
C ALA A 44 17.91 -3.18 -25.45
N GLY A 45 16.75 -3.77 -25.69
CA GLY A 45 15.46 -3.12 -25.91
C GLY A 45 14.35 -3.81 -25.13
N LEU A 46 13.15 -3.25 -25.26
CA LEU A 46 12.03 -3.42 -24.33
C LEU A 46 11.37 -4.79 -24.30
N LEU A 47 11.07 -5.25 -23.08
CA LEU A 47 10.37 -6.50 -22.72
C LEU A 47 10.63 -7.67 -23.70
N ARG A 48 11.91 -8.01 -23.79
CA ARG A 48 12.53 -9.07 -24.61
C ARG A 48 12.77 -10.37 -23.83
N GLU A 49 11.87 -10.75 -22.92
CA GLU A 49 12.13 -11.94 -22.10
C GLU A 49 11.77 -13.24 -22.82
N ASP A 50 10.68 -13.24 -23.59
CA ASP A 50 10.39 -14.33 -24.54
C ASP A 50 10.91 -13.97 -25.94
N ASN A 51 11.89 -14.77 -26.38
CA ASN A 51 12.43 -14.75 -27.74
C ASN A 51 11.52 -15.42 -28.78
N GLU A 52 10.40 -16.02 -28.36
CA GLU A 52 9.53 -16.80 -29.25
C GLU A 52 8.76 -15.96 -30.27
N TYR A 53 8.45 -14.69 -29.98
CA TYR A 53 7.56 -13.86 -30.81
C TYR A 53 8.14 -12.47 -31.12
N GLY A 54 7.88 -11.99 -32.34
CA GLY A 54 8.24 -10.65 -32.79
C GLY A 54 7.40 -9.54 -32.12
N LEU A 55 7.85 -8.29 -32.27
CA LEU A 55 7.19 -7.12 -31.67
C LEU A 55 5.77 -6.92 -32.23
N ARG A 56 5.57 -7.19 -33.53
CA ARG A 56 4.24 -7.13 -34.17
C ARG A 56 3.31 -8.24 -33.68
N ASP A 57 3.80 -9.47 -33.55
CA ASP A 57 2.99 -10.59 -33.08
C ASP A 57 2.49 -10.36 -31.65
N LYS A 58 3.35 -9.80 -30.79
CA LYS A 58 2.99 -9.42 -29.42
C LYS A 58 1.88 -8.38 -29.40
N LEU A 59 1.98 -7.35 -30.25
CA LEU A 59 0.94 -6.34 -30.42
C LEU A 59 -0.38 -6.96 -30.89
N ASP A 60 -0.34 -7.79 -31.94
CA ASP A 60 -1.54 -8.40 -32.53
C ASP A 60 -2.25 -9.33 -31.53
N ARG A 61 -1.51 -10.11 -30.75
CA ARG A 61 -2.06 -10.94 -29.66
C ARG A 61 -2.73 -10.08 -28.60
N PHE A 62 -2.10 -8.98 -28.19
CA PHE A 62 -2.71 -8.06 -27.24
C PHE A 62 -4.00 -7.46 -27.80
N LEU A 63 -4.01 -6.96 -29.03
CA LEU A 63 -5.20 -6.40 -29.68
C LEU A 63 -6.35 -7.42 -29.75
N ARG A 64 -6.05 -8.67 -30.15
CA ARG A 64 -7.04 -9.75 -30.17
C ARG A 64 -7.57 -10.07 -28.77
N SER A 65 -6.72 -10.05 -27.74
CA SER A 65 -7.16 -10.23 -26.34
C SER A 65 -8.13 -9.14 -25.87
N GLN A 66 -8.07 -7.96 -26.48
CA GLN A 66 -8.98 -6.84 -26.24
C GLN A 66 -10.18 -6.82 -27.20
N ASN A 67 -10.43 -7.92 -27.93
CA ASN A 67 -11.45 -8.04 -28.97
C ASN A 67 -11.33 -6.95 -30.05
N LYS A 68 -10.09 -6.60 -30.44
CA LYS A 68 -9.79 -5.69 -31.54
C LYS A 68 -9.16 -6.43 -32.70
N ASP A 69 -9.54 -6.03 -33.91
CA ASP A 69 -8.93 -6.52 -35.14
C ASP A 69 -7.61 -5.78 -35.42
N PRO A 70 -6.45 -6.46 -35.43
CA PRO A 70 -5.18 -5.83 -35.74
C PRO A 70 -5.09 -5.23 -37.15
N ALA A 71 -5.91 -5.70 -38.11
CA ALA A 71 -5.93 -5.18 -39.48
C ALA A 71 -6.35 -3.71 -39.56
N ARG A 72 -7.04 -3.20 -38.52
CA ARG A 72 -7.39 -1.78 -38.39
C ARG A 72 -6.17 -0.87 -38.26
N TRP A 73 -5.06 -1.39 -37.72
CA TRP A 73 -3.83 -0.62 -37.50
C TRP A 73 -2.63 -1.29 -38.16
N PRO A 74 -2.49 -1.16 -39.49
CA PRO A 74 -1.35 -1.72 -40.22
C PRO A 74 -0.02 -1.08 -39.81
N TYR A 75 -0.04 0.19 -39.37
CA TYR A 75 1.16 0.90 -38.91
C TYR A 75 1.08 1.16 -37.40
N ALA A 76 2.17 0.88 -36.70
CA ALA A 76 2.28 1.08 -35.26
C ALA A 76 3.70 1.51 -34.89
N TYR A 77 3.83 2.52 -34.02
CA TYR A 77 5.11 3.05 -33.58
C TYR A 77 5.19 3.04 -32.06
N LEU A 78 6.29 2.47 -31.53
CA LEU A 78 6.53 2.39 -30.10
C LEU A 78 7.47 3.52 -29.66
N MET A 79 6.99 4.39 -28.78
CA MET A 79 7.82 5.34 -28.05
C MET A 79 8.08 4.80 -26.64
N SER A 80 9.35 4.62 -26.31
CA SER A 80 9.72 4.10 -25.00
C SER A 80 11.18 4.41 -24.63
N VAL A 81 11.58 4.02 -23.43
CA VAL A 81 12.93 4.26 -22.89
C VAL A 81 13.86 3.14 -23.36
N PRO A 82 15.03 3.46 -23.95
CA PRO A 82 15.98 2.44 -24.34
C PRO A 82 16.51 1.69 -23.11
N ARG A 83 16.69 0.38 -23.24
CA ARG A 83 17.39 -0.41 -22.22
C ARG A 83 18.88 -0.16 -22.34
N PHE A 84 19.48 0.21 -21.23
CA PHE A 84 20.90 0.47 -21.14
C PHE A 84 21.54 -0.59 -20.25
N LEU A 85 22.33 -1.50 -20.84
CA LEU A 85 22.87 -2.69 -20.18
C LEU A 85 21.76 -3.58 -19.58
N TRP A 86 21.93 -3.98 -18.32
CA TRP A 86 20.93 -4.71 -17.52
C TRP A 86 19.87 -3.79 -16.90
N TRP A 87 19.93 -2.48 -17.12
CA TRP A 87 18.98 -1.53 -16.56
C TRP A 87 17.96 -1.06 -17.60
N GLU A 88 16.72 -1.45 -17.37
CA GLU A 88 15.55 -0.92 -18.06
C GLU A 88 14.48 -0.63 -17.00
N ARG A 89 13.96 0.61 -16.98
CA ARG A 89 12.78 0.93 -16.17
C ARG A 89 11.96 2.01 -16.85
N SER A 90 11.26 1.61 -17.92
CA SER A 90 10.23 2.46 -18.53
C SER A 90 8.98 2.43 -17.66
N VAL A 91 8.63 3.55 -17.02
CA VAL A 91 7.39 3.63 -16.22
C VAL A 91 6.16 3.74 -17.12
N VAL A 92 6.33 4.37 -18.30
CA VAL A 92 5.29 4.42 -19.33
C VAL A 92 5.91 4.28 -20.72
N SER A 93 5.36 3.39 -21.53
CA SER A 93 5.58 3.32 -22.99
C SER A 93 4.29 3.63 -23.74
N PHE A 94 4.40 4.15 -24.96
CA PHE A 94 3.25 4.43 -25.81
C PHE A 94 3.38 3.74 -27.16
N TRP A 95 2.36 2.99 -27.55
CA TRP A 95 2.18 2.55 -28.92
C TRP A 95 1.20 3.48 -29.61
N TYR A 96 1.65 4.14 -30.67
CA TYR A 96 0.81 4.96 -31.53
C TYR A 96 0.32 4.09 -32.68
N LEU A 97 -1.00 3.94 -32.79
CA LEU A 97 -1.65 3.08 -33.76
C LEU A 97 -2.30 3.93 -34.85
N TYR A 98 -1.93 3.65 -36.10
CA TYR A 98 -2.37 4.43 -37.25
C TYR A 98 -3.25 3.60 -38.17
N SER A 99 -4.29 4.22 -38.69
CA SER A 99 -5.20 3.64 -39.68
C SER A 99 -4.48 3.33 -41.00
N PRO A 100 -5.13 2.62 -41.95
CA PRO A 100 -4.59 2.45 -43.31
C PRO A 100 -4.35 3.78 -44.03
N SER A 101 -5.08 4.84 -43.68
CA SER A 101 -4.90 6.20 -44.18
C SER A 101 -3.79 7.00 -43.48
N GLN A 102 -2.99 6.35 -42.61
CA GLN A 102 -1.89 6.96 -41.84
C GLN A 102 -2.35 8.08 -40.89
N GLU A 103 -3.59 8.02 -40.42
CA GLU A 103 -4.12 8.89 -39.39
C GLU A 103 -3.94 8.23 -38.01
N LEU A 104 -3.52 9.01 -37.01
CA LEU A 104 -3.40 8.55 -35.63
C LEU A 104 -4.80 8.28 -35.04
N ASP A 105 -5.13 7.01 -34.81
CA ASP A 105 -6.49 6.57 -34.41
C ASP A 105 -6.56 6.16 -32.93
N ALA A 106 -5.53 5.46 -32.42
CA ALA A 106 -5.53 4.95 -31.06
C ALA A 106 -4.12 4.93 -30.44
N VAL A 107 -4.08 4.85 -29.11
CA VAL A 107 -2.84 4.66 -28.35
C VAL A 107 -2.99 3.50 -27.39
N ILE A 108 -1.93 2.69 -27.27
CA ILE A 108 -1.76 1.76 -26.14
C ILE A 108 -0.74 2.37 -25.19
N MET A 109 -1.14 2.58 -23.94
CA MET A 109 -0.26 3.00 -22.88
C MET A 109 0.14 1.78 -22.05
N GLU A 110 1.43 1.45 -22.05
CA GLU A 110 2.00 0.42 -21.17
C GLU A 110 2.47 1.07 -19.89
N ILE A 111 1.83 0.79 -18.77
CA ILE A 111 2.17 1.37 -17.47
C ILE A 111 2.90 0.30 -16.65
N ASN A 112 4.14 0.58 -16.27
CA ASN A 112 4.91 -0.26 -15.36
C ASN A 112 5.07 0.47 -14.03
N ASN A 113 4.59 -0.12 -12.94
CA ASN A 113 4.71 0.51 -11.64
C ASN A 113 6.03 0.18 -10.94
N SER A 114 6.19 0.74 -9.74
CA SER A 114 7.41 0.55 -8.95
C SER A 114 7.57 -0.87 -8.36
N PHE A 115 6.57 -1.73 -8.51
CA PHE A 115 6.54 -3.10 -8.02
C PHE A 115 6.69 -4.15 -9.12
N ASP A 116 7.07 -3.71 -10.33
CA ASP A 116 7.24 -4.56 -11.50
C ASP A 116 5.93 -5.20 -11.98
N GLU A 117 4.80 -4.56 -11.67
CA GLU A 117 3.49 -4.88 -12.22
C GLU A 117 3.25 -4.03 -13.46
N LYS A 118 2.55 -4.62 -14.43
CA LYS A 118 2.32 -3.99 -15.74
C LYS A 118 0.84 -3.96 -16.06
N ARG A 119 0.37 -2.87 -16.65
CA ARG A 119 -0.98 -2.81 -17.22
C ARG A 119 -0.94 -2.06 -18.53
N ASN A 120 -1.46 -2.71 -19.56
CA ASN A 120 -1.57 -2.15 -20.89
C ASN A 120 -3.00 -1.67 -21.09
N VAL A 121 -3.16 -0.40 -21.47
CA VAL A 121 -4.48 0.20 -21.68
C VAL A 121 -4.55 0.75 -23.10
N ILE A 122 -5.49 0.24 -23.89
CA ILE A 122 -5.81 0.79 -25.21
C ILE A 122 -6.96 1.79 -25.09
N PHE A 123 -6.82 2.95 -25.72
CA PHE A 123 -7.90 3.93 -25.82
C PHE A 123 -7.86 4.65 -27.17
N GLN A 124 -9.05 4.97 -27.69
CA GLN A 124 -9.20 5.73 -28.92
C GLN A 124 -8.94 7.20 -28.66
N LEU A 125 -8.33 7.85 -29.65
CA LEU A 125 -8.06 9.27 -29.61
C LEU A 125 -9.20 10.05 -30.24
N LYS A 126 -9.53 11.21 -29.66
CA LYS A 126 -10.45 12.18 -30.26
C LYS A 126 -9.65 13.41 -30.69
N PRO A 127 -9.78 13.87 -31.95
CA PRO A 127 -9.20 15.13 -32.37
C PRO A 127 -9.82 16.27 -31.56
N GLU A 128 -8.99 17.17 -31.05
CA GLU A 128 -9.44 18.37 -30.37
C GLU A 128 -9.75 19.44 -31.43
N SER A 129 -10.99 19.93 -31.43
CA SER A 129 -11.45 20.94 -32.38
C SER A 129 -10.83 22.31 -32.06
N ASP A 130 -9.64 22.59 -32.56
CA ASP A 130 -9.16 23.97 -32.63
C ASP A 130 -9.76 24.62 -33.88
N LYS A 131 -10.44 25.76 -33.69
CA LYS A 131 -10.94 26.63 -34.79
C LYS A 131 -9.79 27.26 -35.62
N THR A 132 -8.54 26.85 -35.39
CA THR A 132 -7.31 27.46 -35.92
C THR A 132 -6.50 26.47 -36.78
N LEU A 133 -7.17 25.74 -37.66
CA LEU A 133 -6.52 24.82 -38.62
C LEU A 133 -7.08 25.01 -40.04
N ALA A 134 -7.24 26.27 -40.45
CA ALA A 134 -7.51 26.61 -41.85
C ALA A 134 -6.24 26.66 -42.72
N GLU A 135 -5.03 26.48 -42.16
CA GLU A 135 -3.77 26.62 -42.91
C GLU A 135 -2.73 25.60 -42.40
N ILE A 136 -2.81 24.35 -42.86
CA ILE A 136 -1.62 23.52 -43.00
C ILE A 136 -1.23 23.64 -44.47
N ASP A 137 -0.17 24.40 -44.73
CA ASP A 137 0.41 24.59 -46.07
C ASP A 137 0.77 23.21 -46.66
N ASP A 138 0.26 22.93 -47.86
CA ASP A 138 0.51 21.69 -48.61
C ASP A 138 2.00 21.51 -48.96
N SER A 139 2.79 22.59 -48.86
CA SER A 139 4.23 22.62 -49.18
C SER A 139 5.12 21.84 -48.21
N GLU A 140 4.68 21.52 -46.99
CA GLU A 140 5.46 20.73 -46.00
C GLU A 140 5.30 19.21 -46.17
N ARG A 141 4.50 18.72 -47.13
CA ARG A 141 4.14 17.29 -47.27
C ARG A 141 5.09 16.46 -48.14
N GLU A 142 6.27 16.96 -48.48
CA GLU A 142 7.21 16.21 -49.29
C GLU A 142 7.77 14.97 -48.57
N PRO A 143 7.89 13.81 -49.25
CA PRO A 143 8.45 12.59 -48.66
C PRO A 143 9.90 12.82 -48.21
N ILE A 144 10.17 12.53 -46.92
CA ILE A 144 11.51 12.67 -46.34
C ILE A 144 12.25 11.35 -46.58
N TYR A 145 13.33 11.39 -47.35
CA TYR A 145 14.19 10.22 -47.55
C TYR A 145 15.24 10.16 -46.45
N LEU A 146 15.28 9.04 -45.72
CA LEU A 146 16.16 8.83 -44.57
C LEU A 146 17.58 8.41 -44.97
N ASP A 147 17.79 8.10 -46.25
CA ASP A 147 19.08 7.71 -46.79
C ASP A 147 19.43 8.51 -48.05
N LYS A 148 20.73 8.72 -48.26
CA LYS A 148 21.24 9.43 -49.45
C LYS A 148 20.89 8.74 -50.77
N LYS A 149 20.62 7.43 -50.75
CA LYS A 149 20.22 6.66 -51.94
C LYS A 149 18.71 6.70 -52.21
N LYS A 150 17.93 7.42 -51.39
CA LYS A 150 16.47 7.52 -51.48
C LYS A 150 15.76 6.15 -51.50
N SER A 151 16.35 5.15 -50.83
CA SER A 151 15.78 3.81 -50.72
C SER A 151 14.83 3.66 -49.53
N VAL A 152 14.92 4.54 -48.53
CA VAL A 152 14.09 4.54 -47.33
C VAL A 152 13.33 5.86 -47.25
N MET A 153 12.02 5.78 -47.48
CA MET A 153 11.12 6.94 -47.47
C MET A 153 10.31 6.97 -46.17
N SER A 154 10.33 8.11 -45.47
CA SER A 154 9.46 8.42 -44.35
C SER A 154 8.31 9.28 -44.86
N LEU A 155 7.10 8.75 -44.81
CA LEU A 155 5.88 9.51 -45.10
C LEU A 155 5.43 10.24 -43.83
N PRO A 156 5.12 11.55 -43.92
CA PRO A 156 4.53 12.27 -42.79
C PRO A 156 3.15 11.70 -42.44
N SER A 157 2.76 11.75 -41.17
CA SER A 157 1.42 11.32 -40.78
C SER A 157 0.34 12.26 -41.34
N MET A 158 -0.83 11.70 -41.62
CA MET A 158 -2.01 12.46 -42.07
C MET A 158 -2.81 12.93 -40.86
N SER A 159 -2.22 13.80 -40.03
CA SER A 159 -2.89 14.28 -38.81
C SER A 159 -4.09 15.17 -39.16
N SER A 160 -5.27 14.76 -38.71
CA SER A 160 -6.52 15.53 -38.80
C SER A 160 -6.64 16.67 -37.78
N ALA A 161 -5.82 16.66 -36.73
CA ALA A 161 -5.80 17.68 -35.69
C ALA A 161 -4.39 17.90 -35.12
N ARG A 162 -4.17 19.09 -34.55
CA ARG A 162 -2.93 19.42 -33.86
C ARG A 162 -2.78 18.69 -32.52
N PHE A 163 -3.89 18.47 -31.83
CA PHE A 163 -3.93 17.81 -30.53
C PHE A 163 -4.98 16.70 -30.53
N TYR A 164 -4.63 15.61 -29.85
CA TYR A 164 -5.49 14.46 -29.64
C TYR A 164 -5.70 14.25 -28.14
N LYS A 165 -6.94 13.97 -27.75
CA LYS A 165 -7.32 13.69 -26.37
C LYS A 165 -7.74 12.24 -26.21
N GLY A 166 -7.20 11.60 -25.18
CA GLY A 166 -7.60 10.27 -24.73
C GLY A 166 -7.92 10.28 -23.23
N VAL A 167 -8.91 9.49 -22.81
CA VAL A 167 -9.25 9.31 -21.40
C VAL A 167 -9.46 7.83 -21.15
N PHE A 168 -8.91 7.31 -20.05
CA PHE A 168 -9.11 5.93 -19.64
C PHE A 168 -9.20 5.83 -18.11
N GLU A 169 -9.85 4.78 -17.64
CA GLU A 169 -10.00 4.52 -16.20
C GLU A 169 -8.68 4.08 -15.57
N LYS A 170 -8.38 4.65 -14.39
CA LYS A 170 -7.17 4.30 -13.65
C LYS A 170 -7.39 2.97 -12.92
N ARG A 171 -6.77 1.91 -13.43
CA ARG A 171 -6.87 0.53 -12.89
C ARG A 171 -5.53 -0.10 -12.50
N ILE A 172 -4.51 0.73 -12.32
CA ILE A 172 -3.20 0.32 -11.82
C ILE A 172 -2.70 1.30 -10.75
N PHE A 173 -2.07 0.74 -9.72
CA PHE A 173 -1.36 1.51 -8.71
C PHE A 173 -0.06 2.07 -9.27
N ALA A 174 -0.17 3.18 -9.99
CA ALA A 174 0.95 3.85 -10.66
C ALA A 174 1.82 4.67 -9.68
N SER A 175 1.22 5.20 -8.60
CA SER A 175 1.88 6.09 -7.64
C SER A 175 1.45 5.75 -6.21
N PRO A 176 2.37 5.70 -5.23
CA PRO A 176 2.05 5.48 -3.82
C PRO A 176 1.26 6.64 -3.19
N PHE A 177 1.10 7.76 -3.89
CA PHE A 177 0.42 8.95 -3.41
C PHE A 177 -1.01 9.09 -3.93
N GLU A 178 -1.47 8.15 -4.77
CA GLU A 178 -2.80 8.23 -5.36
C GLU A 178 -3.50 6.86 -5.42
N ARG A 179 -4.74 6.81 -4.96
CA ARG A 179 -5.60 5.60 -5.00
C ARG A 179 -5.81 5.13 -6.45
N VAL A 180 -6.13 3.86 -6.62
CA VAL A 180 -6.48 3.23 -7.91
C VAL A 180 -7.96 3.50 -8.20
N GLU A 181 -8.27 4.77 -8.46
CA GLU A 181 -9.62 5.20 -8.79
C GLU A 181 -9.58 6.41 -9.74
N GLY A 182 -10.74 6.73 -10.32
CA GLY A 182 -10.88 7.85 -11.24
C GLY A 182 -10.33 7.56 -12.63
N SER A 183 -9.81 8.60 -13.30
CA SER A 183 -9.40 8.51 -14.71
C SER A 183 -8.08 9.22 -14.97
N ILE A 184 -7.37 8.74 -15.99
CA ILE A 184 -6.20 9.39 -16.54
C ILE A 184 -6.62 10.00 -17.87
N SER A 185 -6.48 11.32 -17.95
CA SER A 185 -6.64 12.07 -19.18
C SER A 185 -5.28 12.36 -19.78
N THR A 186 -5.20 12.22 -21.10
CA THR A 186 -3.97 12.41 -21.86
C THR A 186 -4.26 13.31 -23.04
N ARG A 187 -3.35 14.26 -23.27
CA ARG A 187 -3.35 15.15 -24.42
C ARG A 187 -2.03 14.99 -25.14
N PHE A 188 -2.07 14.60 -26.40
CA PHE A 188 -0.89 14.33 -27.22
C PHE A 188 -0.85 15.20 -28.46
N ILE A 189 0.36 15.41 -28.97
CA ILE A 189 0.62 15.74 -30.37
C ILE A 189 1.02 14.43 -31.06
N ASP A 190 0.60 14.26 -32.32
CA ASP A 190 1.03 13.13 -33.13
C ASP A 190 2.57 13.14 -33.25
N PRO A 191 3.28 12.10 -32.78
CA PRO A 191 4.75 12.06 -32.77
C PRO A 191 5.38 12.13 -34.16
N LEU A 192 4.63 11.81 -35.21
CA LEU A 192 5.08 11.87 -36.60
C LEU A 192 4.75 13.21 -37.27
N HIS A 193 4.10 14.14 -36.55
CA HIS A 193 3.76 15.44 -37.09
C HIS A 193 4.99 16.35 -37.21
N ILE A 194 5.12 17.05 -38.35
CA ILE A 194 6.28 17.87 -38.75
C ILE A 194 6.63 18.95 -37.71
N SER A 195 5.62 19.53 -37.04
CA SER A 195 5.82 20.59 -36.04
C SER A 195 6.66 20.19 -34.79
N LEU A 196 6.90 18.91 -34.56
CA LEU A 196 7.74 18.41 -33.45
C LEU A 196 9.25 18.59 -33.67
N HIS A 197 9.68 19.01 -34.86
CA HIS A 197 11.08 19.33 -35.14
C HIS A 197 11.53 20.67 -34.54
N LYS A 198 10.62 21.45 -33.95
CA LYS A 198 10.92 22.69 -33.23
C LYS A 198 11.21 22.40 -31.75
N PRO A 199 12.30 22.96 -31.16
CA PRO A 199 12.62 22.73 -29.76
C PRO A 199 11.51 23.24 -28.83
N THR A 200 11.39 22.65 -27.63
CA THR A 200 10.50 23.06 -26.52
C THR A 200 8.99 22.80 -26.67
N VAL A 201 8.57 21.88 -27.54
CA VAL A 201 7.16 21.44 -27.62
C VAL A 201 6.86 20.35 -26.59
N SER A 202 5.74 20.48 -25.87
CA SER A 202 5.19 19.42 -25.02
C SER A 202 4.50 18.38 -25.90
N ILE A 203 5.08 17.18 -25.99
CA ILE A 203 4.58 16.04 -26.79
C ILE A 203 3.33 15.45 -26.15
N ALA A 204 3.34 15.29 -24.82
CA ALA A 204 2.26 14.67 -24.08
C ALA A 204 2.05 15.40 -22.76
N LYS A 205 0.78 15.58 -22.37
CA LYS A 205 0.40 15.97 -21.03
C LYS A 205 -0.56 14.93 -20.48
N VAL A 206 -0.22 14.35 -19.34
CA VAL A 206 -0.98 13.32 -18.65
C VAL A 206 -1.46 13.92 -17.35
N ALA A 207 -2.76 13.85 -17.08
CA ALA A 207 -3.35 14.31 -15.83
C ALA A 207 -4.21 13.21 -15.23
N SER A 208 -3.93 12.86 -13.97
CA SER A 208 -4.75 11.95 -13.19
C SER A 208 -5.78 12.73 -12.40
N THR A 209 -7.01 12.23 -12.42
CA THR A 209 -8.18 12.87 -11.81
C THR A 209 -8.88 11.87 -10.91
N GLY A 210 -9.13 12.26 -9.66
CA GLY A 210 -9.87 11.45 -8.70
C GLY A 210 -11.37 11.40 -8.99
N LEU A 211 -12.12 10.65 -8.17
CA LEU A 211 -13.57 10.48 -8.35
C LEU A 211 -14.36 11.79 -8.18
N ALA A 212 -13.88 12.74 -7.37
CA ALA A 212 -14.54 14.03 -7.19
C ALA A 212 -14.10 15.09 -8.22
N GLY A 213 -13.38 14.69 -9.28
CA GLY A 213 -12.98 15.56 -10.39
C GLY A 213 -11.73 16.41 -10.10
N GLU A 214 -11.10 16.22 -8.95
CA GLU A 214 -9.88 16.92 -8.55
C GLU A 214 -8.64 16.37 -9.28
N SER A 215 -7.81 17.27 -9.81
CA SER A 215 -6.55 16.92 -10.43
C SER A 215 -5.53 16.53 -9.36
N ARG A 216 -5.06 15.28 -9.38
CA ARG A 216 -4.12 14.74 -8.39
C ARG A 216 -2.68 14.84 -8.85
N MET A 217 -2.41 14.49 -10.10
CA MET A 217 -1.07 14.48 -10.68
C MET A 217 -1.12 15.00 -12.11
N VAL A 218 -0.16 15.84 -12.47
CA VAL A 218 -0.01 16.35 -13.84
C VAL A 218 1.43 16.17 -14.28
N THR A 219 1.63 15.39 -15.32
CA THR A 219 2.94 15.12 -15.92
C THR A 219 2.97 15.66 -17.34
N SER A 220 4.11 16.23 -17.75
CA SER A 220 4.36 16.61 -19.14
C SER A 220 5.63 15.96 -19.67
N ILE A 221 5.56 15.53 -20.92
CA ILE A 221 6.69 15.04 -21.72
C ILE A 221 6.97 16.11 -22.76
N SER A 222 8.18 16.64 -22.76
CA SER A 222 8.61 17.66 -23.70
C SER A 222 9.92 17.29 -24.39
N CYS A 223 10.01 17.64 -25.67
CA CYS A 223 11.24 17.51 -26.44
C CYS A 223 12.05 18.80 -26.28
N LYS A 224 13.23 18.72 -25.63
CA LYS A 224 14.10 19.89 -25.47
C LYS A 224 14.97 20.14 -26.70
N GLU A 225 15.27 19.10 -27.45
CA GLU A 225 16.15 19.13 -28.59
C GLU A 225 15.52 18.31 -29.73
N PRO A 226 15.81 18.62 -31.00
CA PRO A 226 15.26 17.85 -32.11
C PRO A 226 15.60 16.36 -32.04
N PRO A 227 14.70 15.46 -32.48
CA PRO A 227 14.98 14.04 -32.58
C PRO A 227 16.16 13.80 -33.53
N ILE A 228 16.96 12.78 -33.22
CA ILE A 228 18.17 12.47 -33.98
C ILE A 228 17.93 11.16 -34.73
N ASP A 229 18.14 11.19 -36.04
CA ASP A 229 18.05 10.01 -36.89
C ASP A 229 19.19 9.03 -36.57
N PRO A 230 18.91 7.77 -36.19
CA PRO A 230 19.94 6.77 -35.90
C PRO A 230 20.90 6.50 -37.06
N VAL A 231 20.50 6.72 -38.32
CA VAL A 231 21.35 6.55 -39.51
C VAL A 231 22.48 7.59 -39.54
N ASN A 232 22.25 8.77 -38.95
CA ASN A 232 23.17 9.90 -38.98
C ASN A 232 23.94 10.09 -37.65
N VAL A 233 23.74 9.20 -36.67
CA VAL A 233 24.40 9.28 -35.36
C VAL A 233 25.79 8.67 -35.38
N THR A 234 26.79 9.43 -34.94
CA THR A 234 28.13 8.90 -34.66
C THR A 234 28.22 8.31 -33.26
N THR A 235 29.13 7.34 -33.05
CA THR A 235 29.38 6.73 -31.73
C THR A 235 29.73 7.77 -30.66
N ALA A 236 30.51 8.79 -31.02
CA ALA A 236 30.87 9.89 -30.11
C ALA A 236 29.65 10.73 -29.71
N HIS A 237 28.75 10.99 -30.66
CA HIS A 237 27.50 11.69 -30.37
C HIS A 237 26.64 10.88 -29.39
N LEU A 238 26.47 9.58 -29.64
CA LEU A 238 25.71 8.69 -28.76
C LEU A 238 26.31 8.62 -27.34
N ALA A 239 27.64 8.47 -27.22
CA ALA A 239 28.33 8.44 -25.94
C ALA A 239 28.13 9.73 -25.13
N LYS A 240 28.26 10.91 -25.78
CA LYS A 240 27.99 12.21 -25.15
C LYS A 240 26.54 12.32 -24.66
N ARG A 241 25.56 11.85 -25.44
CA ARG A 241 24.14 11.87 -25.07
C ARG A 241 23.85 10.98 -23.87
N ILE A 242 24.39 9.77 -23.86
CA ILE A 242 24.26 8.84 -22.74
C ILE A 242 24.84 9.46 -21.47
N PHE A 243 26.04 10.05 -21.54
CA PHE A 243 26.65 10.74 -20.42
C PHE A 243 25.80 11.89 -19.87
N LEU A 244 25.28 12.75 -20.75
CA LEU A 244 24.40 13.86 -20.35
C LEU A 244 23.06 13.37 -19.76
N TRP A 245 22.61 12.17 -20.10
CA TRP A 245 21.39 11.57 -19.56
C TRP A 245 21.61 10.93 -18.18
N THR A 246 22.74 10.26 -17.98
CA THR A 246 23.05 9.50 -16.75
C THR A 246 23.66 10.36 -15.65
N PHE A 247 24.52 11.33 -16.00
CA PHE A 247 25.26 12.14 -15.04
C PHE A 247 24.37 13.00 -14.11
N PRO A 248 23.37 13.75 -14.63
CA PRO A 248 22.50 14.55 -13.76
C PRO A 248 21.64 13.68 -12.83
N SER A 249 21.18 12.52 -13.30
CA SER A 249 20.36 11.60 -12.50
C SER A 249 21.18 11.03 -11.32
N THR A 250 22.44 10.69 -11.57
CA THR A 250 23.36 10.15 -10.54
C THR A 250 23.67 11.21 -9.46
N LEU A 251 23.99 12.45 -9.86
CA LEU A 251 24.30 13.52 -8.92
C LEU A 251 23.07 14.08 -8.19
N THR A 252 21.89 14.00 -8.78
CA THR A 252 20.65 14.48 -8.13
C THR A 252 20.04 13.45 -7.20
N THR A 253 20.41 12.17 -7.31
CA THR A 253 19.86 11.09 -6.47
C THR A 253 20.01 11.39 -4.98
N PRO A 254 21.20 11.73 -4.42
CA PRO A 254 21.34 12.02 -2.99
C PRO A 254 20.42 13.15 -2.50
N ARG A 255 20.26 14.21 -3.31
CA ARG A 255 19.33 15.32 -3.00
C ARG A 255 17.88 14.85 -3.00
N ILE A 256 17.52 13.99 -3.94
CA ILE A 256 16.19 13.39 -4.02
C ILE A 256 15.93 12.54 -2.76
N ILE A 257 16.88 11.69 -2.34
CA ILE A 257 16.79 10.90 -1.10
C ILE A 257 16.60 11.82 0.12
N TYR A 258 17.43 12.85 0.23
CA TYR A 258 17.37 13.78 1.36
C TYR A 258 16.02 14.47 1.47
N GLN A 259 15.47 14.96 0.35
CA GLN A 259 14.14 15.58 0.34
C GLN A 259 13.06 14.56 0.68
N ALA A 260 13.15 13.35 0.12
CA ALA A 260 12.25 12.24 0.41
C ALA A 260 12.17 11.90 1.90
N LEU A 261 13.32 11.71 2.54
CA LEU A 261 13.43 11.42 3.97
C LEU A 261 12.93 12.61 4.81
N LYS A 262 13.25 13.84 4.40
CA LYS A 262 12.74 15.04 5.07
C LYS A 262 11.21 15.13 5.02
N PHE A 263 10.60 14.90 3.86
CA PHE A 263 9.15 14.93 3.72
C PHE A 263 8.46 13.82 4.52
N GLN A 264 9.05 12.62 4.56
CA GLN A 264 8.47 11.47 5.26
C GLN A 264 8.65 11.53 6.78
N TYR A 265 9.86 11.83 7.26
CA TYR A 265 10.20 11.71 8.68
C TYR A 265 10.19 13.05 9.45
N VAL A 266 10.33 14.17 8.75
CA VAL A 266 10.43 15.50 9.41
C VAL A 266 9.15 16.31 9.23
N GLN A 267 8.50 16.25 8.07
CA GLN A 267 7.38 17.14 7.77
C GLN A 267 6.01 16.45 7.78
N GLY A 268 5.93 15.12 7.60
CA GLY A 268 4.66 14.39 7.58
C GLY A 268 3.71 14.80 6.44
N VAL A 269 4.19 15.54 5.42
CA VAL A 269 3.36 16.18 4.39
C VAL A 269 2.90 15.19 3.30
N MET A 270 3.55 14.04 3.17
CA MET A 270 3.19 13.02 2.18
C MET A 270 3.04 11.64 2.83
N HIS A 271 1.80 11.22 3.03
CA HIS A 271 1.48 9.86 3.43
C HIS A 271 1.54 8.93 2.22
N MET A 272 2.43 7.94 2.25
CA MET A 272 2.46 6.88 1.24
C MET A 272 1.43 5.83 1.58
N MET A 273 0.64 5.45 0.59
CA MET A 273 -0.25 4.31 0.74
C MET A 273 0.51 3.01 0.58
N ASP A 274 0.11 2.02 1.37
CA ASP A 274 0.59 0.66 1.20
C ASP A 274 0.23 0.15 -0.19
N ARG A 275 1.14 -0.68 -0.73
CA ARG A 275 0.93 -1.33 -2.02
C ARG A 275 -0.37 -2.16 -1.95
N PRO A 276 -1.38 -1.88 -2.78
CA PRO A 276 -2.56 -2.71 -2.90
C PRO A 276 -2.22 -4.06 -3.51
N THR A 277 -3.17 -4.99 -3.48
CA THR A 277 -3.04 -6.16 -4.36
C THR A 277 -3.28 -5.74 -5.81
N ILE A 278 -2.94 -6.62 -6.76
CA ILE A 278 -3.12 -6.35 -8.17
C ILE A 278 -4.58 -6.56 -8.61
N GLN A 279 -5.07 -5.73 -9.53
CA GLN A 279 -6.39 -5.92 -10.16
C GLN A 279 -6.33 -6.94 -11.31
N PRO A 280 -7.42 -7.69 -11.56
CA PRO A 280 -7.57 -8.53 -12.75
C PRO A 280 -7.28 -7.80 -14.05
N GLY A 281 -6.68 -8.52 -15.00
CA GLY A 281 -6.22 -7.97 -16.28
C GLY A 281 -4.91 -7.18 -16.21
N SER A 282 -4.28 -7.07 -15.05
CA SER A 282 -2.91 -6.57 -14.92
C SER A 282 -1.93 -7.75 -14.91
N VAL A 283 -0.72 -7.53 -15.41
CA VAL A 283 0.38 -8.50 -15.34
C VAL A 283 1.09 -8.32 -14.01
N ALA A 284 1.08 -9.38 -13.20
CA ALA A 284 1.75 -9.37 -11.90
C ALA A 284 3.28 -9.33 -12.04
N ARG A 285 3.95 -8.98 -10.94
CA ARG A 285 5.39 -9.08 -10.81
C ARG A 285 5.89 -10.48 -11.15
N HIS A 286 7.18 -10.59 -11.49
CA HIS A 286 7.78 -11.91 -11.67
C HIS A 286 7.62 -12.78 -10.41
N PRO A 287 7.15 -14.02 -10.56
CA PRO A 287 6.97 -14.93 -9.45
C PRO A 287 8.33 -15.44 -8.98
N THR A 288 8.45 -15.66 -7.67
CA THR A 288 9.63 -16.28 -7.09
C THR A 288 9.73 -17.75 -7.51
N SER A 289 10.91 -18.34 -7.42
CA SER A 289 11.11 -19.77 -7.68
C SER A 289 10.23 -20.65 -6.79
N ILE A 290 9.86 -20.18 -5.60
CA ILE A 290 8.98 -20.87 -4.66
C ILE A 290 7.53 -20.83 -5.13
N GLU A 291 7.04 -19.65 -5.49
CA GLU A 291 5.66 -19.48 -6.00
C GLU A 291 5.44 -20.36 -7.24
N ARG A 292 6.42 -20.40 -8.17
CA ARG A 292 6.38 -21.29 -9.33
C ARG A 292 6.34 -22.78 -8.94
N ARG A 293 7.04 -23.18 -7.87
CA ARG A 293 7.06 -24.58 -7.41
C ARG A 293 5.80 -24.99 -6.65
N ILE A 294 5.11 -24.03 -6.02
CA ILE A 294 3.89 -24.31 -5.24
C ILE A 294 2.64 -24.36 -6.13
N GLU A 295 2.59 -23.55 -7.20
CA GLU A 295 1.42 -23.49 -8.10
C GLU A 295 0.90 -24.87 -8.55
N PRO A 296 1.74 -25.83 -8.97
CA PRO A 296 1.26 -27.16 -9.38
C PRO A 296 0.52 -27.93 -8.27
N PHE A 297 0.87 -27.73 -7.00
CA PHE A 297 0.19 -28.36 -5.88
C PHE A 297 -1.20 -27.75 -5.65
N TRP A 298 -1.32 -26.43 -5.77
CA TRP A 298 -2.61 -25.75 -5.74
C TRP A 298 -3.52 -26.21 -6.87
N ARG A 299 -2.97 -26.30 -8.08
CA ARG A 299 -3.67 -26.85 -9.25
C ARG A 299 -4.16 -28.29 -9.00
N ALA A 300 -3.30 -29.14 -8.47
CA ALA A 300 -3.65 -30.53 -8.14
C ALA A 300 -4.75 -30.61 -7.07
N PHE A 301 -4.69 -29.73 -6.05
CA PHE A 301 -5.74 -29.62 -5.04
C PHE A 301 -7.10 -29.32 -5.68
N LEU A 302 -7.18 -28.29 -6.54
CA LEU A 302 -8.43 -27.95 -7.25
C LEU A 302 -8.93 -29.12 -8.11
N SER A 303 -8.04 -29.78 -8.85
CA SER A 303 -8.39 -30.98 -9.64
C SER A 303 -9.07 -32.04 -8.78
N ARG A 304 -8.50 -32.33 -7.59
CA ARG A 304 -9.01 -33.35 -6.68
C ARG A 304 -10.34 -32.97 -6.04
N CYS A 305 -10.53 -31.69 -5.74
CA CYS A 305 -11.83 -31.19 -5.31
C CYS A 305 -12.89 -31.45 -6.39
N VAL A 306 -12.60 -31.11 -7.65
CA VAL A 306 -13.52 -31.28 -8.79
C VAL A 306 -13.81 -32.76 -9.09
N GLU A 307 -12.77 -33.61 -9.09
CA GLU A 307 -12.91 -35.07 -9.26
C GLU A 307 -13.81 -35.70 -8.19
N SER A 308 -13.76 -35.15 -6.97
CA SER A 308 -14.53 -35.64 -5.82
C SER A 308 -15.93 -35.05 -5.71
N PHE A 309 -16.30 -34.12 -6.59
CA PHE A 309 -17.57 -33.40 -6.52
C PHE A 309 -18.72 -34.23 -7.12
N PRO A 310 -19.84 -34.40 -6.41
CA PRO A 310 -20.91 -35.33 -6.83
C PRO A 310 -21.78 -34.79 -7.96
N GLU A 311 -21.87 -33.47 -8.14
CA GLU A 311 -22.73 -32.84 -9.15
C GLU A 311 -21.93 -32.46 -10.41
N PRO A 312 -22.59 -32.28 -11.57
CA PRO A 312 -21.95 -31.77 -12.80
C PRO A 312 -21.35 -30.36 -12.58
N LEU A 313 -20.02 -30.28 -12.67
CA LEU A 313 -19.23 -29.06 -12.49
C LEU A 313 -18.11 -29.00 -13.53
N GLU A 314 -17.95 -27.84 -14.16
CA GLU A 314 -16.76 -27.50 -14.95
C GLU A 314 -16.04 -26.31 -14.30
N LEU A 315 -14.78 -26.52 -13.92
CA LEU A 315 -13.93 -25.51 -13.30
C LEU A 315 -12.86 -25.04 -14.30
N THR A 316 -12.79 -23.74 -14.54
CA THR A 316 -11.68 -23.10 -15.25
C THR A 316 -10.74 -22.48 -14.23
N TYR A 317 -9.53 -23.00 -14.15
CA TYR A 317 -8.46 -22.45 -13.32
C TYR A 317 -7.52 -21.60 -14.18
N ILE A 318 -7.35 -20.35 -13.78
CA ILE A 318 -6.47 -19.38 -14.43
C ILE A 318 -5.32 -19.09 -13.45
N PRO A 319 -4.09 -19.59 -13.71
CA PRO A 319 -2.94 -19.24 -12.89
C PRO A 319 -2.56 -17.77 -13.09
N SER A 320 -1.70 -17.24 -12.22
CA SER A 320 -1.18 -15.88 -12.43
C SER A 320 -0.51 -15.78 -13.80
N THR A 321 -0.86 -14.74 -14.56
CA THR A 321 -0.34 -14.44 -15.91
C THR A 321 1.20 -14.37 -15.96
N SER A 322 1.83 -14.09 -14.82
CA SER A 322 3.28 -14.07 -14.64
C SER A 322 3.94 -15.47 -14.56
N ILE A 323 3.13 -16.52 -14.34
CA ILE A 323 3.52 -17.94 -14.33
C ILE A 323 3.17 -18.61 -15.66
N SER A 324 1.91 -18.52 -16.08
CA SER A 324 1.41 -19.12 -17.33
C SER A 324 0.17 -18.36 -17.81
N ASN A 325 0.01 -18.29 -19.13
CA ASN A 325 -1.20 -17.75 -19.78
C ASN A 325 -2.21 -18.85 -20.15
N ASP A 326 -1.94 -20.10 -19.79
CA ASP A 326 -2.79 -21.24 -20.14
C ASP A 326 -3.93 -21.39 -19.14
N HIS A 327 -5.15 -21.51 -19.67
CA HIS A 327 -6.31 -21.85 -18.87
C HIS A 327 -6.37 -23.36 -18.66
N VAL A 328 -6.52 -23.79 -17.41
CA VAL A 328 -6.62 -25.20 -17.03
C VAL A 328 -8.07 -25.56 -16.78
N TYR A 329 -8.57 -26.60 -17.43
CA TYR A 329 -9.98 -27.00 -17.35
C TYR A 329 -10.12 -28.32 -16.60
N PHE A 330 -10.98 -28.34 -15.58
CA PHE A 330 -11.34 -29.54 -14.83
C PHE A 330 -12.83 -29.84 -14.98
N LYS A 331 -13.18 -31.13 -15.03
CA LYS A 331 -14.56 -31.59 -15.11
C LYS A 331 -14.83 -32.63 -14.03
N SER A 332 -15.95 -32.50 -13.32
CA SER A 332 -16.37 -33.54 -12.38
C SER A 332 -16.83 -34.79 -13.15
N PRO A 333 -16.81 -35.99 -12.54
CA PRO A 333 -17.24 -37.22 -13.20
C PRO A 333 -18.69 -37.17 -13.70
N ALA A 334 -19.56 -36.45 -12.97
CA ALA A 334 -20.96 -36.28 -13.31
C ALA A 334 -21.18 -35.39 -14.56
N SER A 335 -20.22 -34.54 -14.94
CA SER A 335 -20.30 -33.69 -16.13
C SER A 335 -20.29 -34.48 -17.44
N GLY A 336 -19.84 -35.74 -17.43
CA GLY A 336 -19.89 -36.63 -18.60
C GLY A 336 -21.27 -37.24 -18.88
N MET A 337 -22.19 -37.20 -17.90
CA MET A 337 -23.54 -37.76 -17.99
C MET A 337 -24.55 -36.66 -18.38
N ARG A 338 -24.97 -36.66 -19.65
CA ARG A 338 -25.62 -35.54 -20.36
C ARG A 338 -27.00 -35.13 -19.85
N LEU A 339 -27.19 -33.83 -19.62
CA LEU A 339 -28.30 -32.97 -20.12
C LEU A 339 -27.78 -31.51 -20.19
N PRO A 340 -27.92 -30.77 -21.32
CA PRO A 340 -27.51 -29.36 -21.39
C PRO A 340 -28.38 -28.49 -20.48
N GLY A 341 -27.76 -27.77 -19.52
CA GLY A 341 -28.44 -26.86 -18.59
C GLY A 341 -28.29 -27.19 -17.10
N THR A 342 -27.76 -28.37 -16.74
CA THR A 342 -27.52 -28.78 -15.34
C THR A 342 -26.06 -28.64 -14.87
N VAL A 343 -25.14 -28.28 -15.77
CA VAL A 343 -23.71 -28.15 -15.47
C VAL A 343 -23.42 -26.79 -14.84
N LYS A 344 -22.83 -26.78 -13.65
CA LYS A 344 -22.35 -25.56 -12.99
C LYS A 344 -20.98 -25.16 -13.55
N TYR A 345 -20.75 -23.86 -13.69
CA TYR A 345 -19.47 -23.33 -14.16
C TYR A 345 -18.81 -22.50 -13.06
N LEU A 346 -17.53 -22.76 -12.79
CA LEU A 346 -16.75 -22.06 -11.79
C LEU A 346 -15.43 -21.60 -12.39
N THR A 347 -15.09 -20.32 -12.24
CA THR A 347 -13.76 -19.80 -12.60
C THR A 347 -13.01 -19.44 -11.33
N VAL A 348 -11.76 -19.88 -11.23
CA VAL A 348 -10.83 -19.54 -10.15
C VAL A 348 -9.58 -18.94 -10.77
N GLU A 349 -9.37 -17.64 -10.58
CA GLU A 349 -8.25 -16.88 -11.13
C GLU A 349 -7.34 -16.42 -9.98
N VAL A 350 -6.06 -16.79 -10.04
CA VAL A 350 -5.04 -16.28 -9.12
C VAL A 350 -4.37 -15.08 -9.79
N VAL A 351 -4.60 -13.87 -9.26
CA VAL A 351 -4.06 -12.63 -9.84
C VAL A 351 -2.64 -12.35 -9.33
N ASP A 352 -2.42 -12.45 -8.02
CA ASP A 352 -1.11 -12.25 -7.37
C ASP A 352 -0.39 -13.60 -7.15
N PRO A 353 0.82 -13.82 -7.70
CA PRO A 353 1.57 -15.05 -7.44
C PRO A 353 1.95 -15.22 -5.96
N GLY A 354 1.93 -14.15 -5.16
CA GLY A 354 2.09 -14.24 -3.71
C GLY A 354 1.01 -15.10 -3.02
N PHE A 355 -0.15 -15.31 -3.65
CA PHE A 355 -1.20 -16.20 -3.15
C PHE A 355 -0.66 -17.61 -2.87
N TYR A 356 0.13 -18.19 -3.79
CA TYR A 356 0.64 -19.56 -3.65
C TYR A 356 1.50 -19.75 -2.41
N ALA A 357 2.34 -18.75 -2.10
CA ALA A 357 3.19 -18.80 -0.91
C ALA A 357 2.38 -18.63 0.39
N ARG A 358 1.21 -18.01 0.35
CA ARG A 358 0.38 -17.74 1.54
C ARG A 358 -0.63 -18.84 1.81
N ILE A 359 -1.31 -19.35 0.78
CA ILE A 359 -2.40 -20.34 0.92
C ILE A 359 -1.95 -21.60 1.68
N ILE A 360 -0.68 -21.98 1.55
CA ILE A 360 -0.08 -23.14 2.22
C ILE A 360 0.15 -22.95 3.73
N ASN A 361 0.12 -21.71 4.21
CA ASN A 361 0.37 -21.38 5.62
C ASN A 361 -0.92 -21.25 6.44
N TYR A 362 -2.09 -21.21 5.78
CA TYR A 362 -3.37 -21.18 6.51
C TYR A 362 -3.66 -22.56 7.12
N PRO A 363 -4.07 -22.64 8.41
CA PRO A 363 -4.46 -23.90 9.03
C PRO A 363 -5.58 -24.59 8.25
N HIS A 364 -6.59 -23.81 7.84
CA HIS A 364 -7.73 -24.26 7.05
C HIS A 364 -7.70 -23.61 5.64
N ILE A 365 -7.79 -24.43 4.59
CA ILE A 365 -7.72 -23.94 3.20
C ILE A 365 -8.87 -22.98 2.90
N TRP A 366 -10.08 -23.26 3.39
CA TRP A 366 -11.23 -22.38 3.15
C TRP A 366 -11.04 -21.00 3.80
N GLU A 367 -10.57 -20.97 5.05
CA GLU A 367 -10.22 -19.71 5.72
C GLU A 367 -9.20 -18.92 4.90
N GLY A 368 -8.18 -19.59 4.37
CA GLY A 368 -7.20 -18.96 3.47
C GLY A 368 -7.82 -18.42 2.18
N ILE A 369 -8.73 -19.15 1.54
CA ILE A 369 -9.45 -18.71 0.33
C ILE A 369 -10.30 -17.47 0.65
N SER A 370 -11.10 -17.51 1.72
CA SER A 370 -11.96 -16.39 2.13
C SER A 370 -11.13 -15.15 2.50
N CYS A 371 -10.06 -15.31 3.27
CA CYS A 371 -9.14 -14.23 3.61
C CYS A 371 -8.48 -13.63 2.37
N GLU A 372 -7.96 -14.46 1.46
CA GLU A 372 -7.32 -13.97 0.23
C GLU A 372 -8.35 -13.31 -0.70
N GLN A 373 -9.63 -13.61 -0.62
CA GLN A 373 -10.66 -12.93 -1.41
C GLN A 373 -11.17 -11.61 -0.78
N GLU A 374 -11.26 -11.54 0.55
CA GLU A 374 -11.89 -10.41 1.26
C GLU A 374 -10.88 -9.40 1.85
N GLN A 375 -9.77 -9.87 2.44
CA GLN A 375 -8.96 -9.06 3.38
C GLN A 375 -7.93 -8.12 2.76
N LYS A 376 -7.74 -8.10 1.43
CA LYS A 376 -6.67 -7.29 0.81
C LYS A 376 -7.12 -6.10 -0.02
N ARG A 377 -8.39 -5.73 0.13
CA ARG A 377 -8.90 -4.42 -0.26
C ARG A 377 -8.21 -3.38 0.62
N SER A 378 -7.22 -2.72 0.06
CA SER A 378 -6.43 -1.72 0.78
C SER A 378 -7.06 -0.33 0.58
N TYR A 379 -6.70 0.65 1.41
CA TYR A 379 -7.09 2.03 1.15
C TYR A 379 -6.66 2.51 -0.25
N ALA A 380 -5.52 2.03 -0.76
CA ALA A 380 -5.06 2.33 -2.10
C ALA A 380 -5.95 1.77 -3.22
N ASP A 381 -6.61 0.63 -3.02
CA ASP A 381 -7.48 -0.02 -4.00
C ASP A 381 -8.41 -1.02 -3.29
N ASP A 382 -9.69 -0.68 -3.24
CA ASP A 382 -10.75 -1.45 -2.61
C ASP A 382 -11.33 -2.54 -3.52
N THR A 383 -10.91 -2.60 -4.78
CA THR A 383 -11.33 -3.63 -5.75
C THR A 383 -10.26 -4.70 -5.96
N SER A 384 -9.05 -4.49 -5.44
CA SER A 384 -7.95 -5.43 -5.59
C SER A 384 -8.17 -6.73 -4.82
N SER A 385 -7.82 -7.86 -5.44
CA SER A 385 -7.87 -9.18 -4.81
C SER A 385 -6.79 -10.10 -5.39
N PRO A 386 -6.02 -10.83 -4.56
CA PRO A 386 -5.07 -11.84 -5.03
C PRO A 386 -5.75 -13.06 -5.65
N LEU A 387 -7.02 -13.32 -5.31
CA LEU A 387 -7.82 -14.43 -5.81
C LEU A 387 -9.20 -13.93 -6.26
N VAL A 388 -9.59 -14.25 -7.49
CA VAL A 388 -10.91 -13.94 -8.04
C VAL A 388 -11.64 -15.23 -8.35
N VAL A 389 -12.88 -15.33 -7.86
CA VAL A 389 -13.72 -16.52 -7.99
C VAL A 389 -15.07 -16.09 -8.53
N SER A 390 -15.55 -16.74 -9.59
CA SER A 390 -16.83 -16.38 -10.23
C SER A 390 -18.04 -16.65 -9.33
N ASP A 391 -18.00 -17.73 -8.55
CA ASP A 391 -19.02 -18.10 -7.57
C ASP A 391 -18.35 -18.67 -6.31
N ILE A 392 -18.28 -17.85 -5.27
CA ILE A 392 -17.59 -18.22 -4.03
C ILE A 392 -18.37 -19.25 -3.21
N GLN A 393 -19.70 -19.26 -3.28
CA GLN A 393 -20.52 -20.22 -2.54
C GLN A 393 -20.38 -21.62 -3.15
N LEU A 394 -20.27 -21.70 -4.48
CA LEU A 394 -19.98 -22.94 -5.18
C LEU A 394 -18.57 -23.45 -4.85
N LEU A 395 -17.56 -22.58 -4.81
CA LEU A 395 -16.20 -22.96 -4.39
C LEU A 395 -16.16 -23.43 -2.93
N HIS A 396 -16.90 -22.79 -2.02
CA HIS A 396 -17.02 -23.24 -0.63
C HIS A 396 -17.53 -24.69 -0.56
N THR A 397 -18.63 -24.94 -1.25
CA THR A 397 -19.29 -26.25 -1.28
C THR A 397 -18.35 -27.32 -1.85
N LEU A 398 -17.63 -26.98 -2.92
CA LEU A 398 -16.64 -27.82 -3.56
C LEU A 398 -15.50 -28.19 -2.60
N VAL A 399 -14.87 -27.19 -1.98
CA VAL A 399 -13.74 -27.38 -1.05
C VAL A 399 -14.18 -28.15 0.20
N PHE A 400 -15.34 -27.80 0.77
CA PHE A 400 -15.87 -28.44 1.97
C PHE A 400 -16.24 -29.92 1.72
N SER A 401 -16.83 -30.23 0.56
CA SER A 401 -17.13 -31.62 0.16
C SER A 401 -15.86 -32.48 0.09
N PHE A 402 -14.77 -31.93 -0.43
CA PHE A 402 -13.48 -32.61 -0.49
C PHE A 402 -12.81 -32.73 0.88
N GLN A 403 -12.82 -31.67 1.70
CA GLN A 403 -12.23 -31.68 3.04
C GLN A 403 -12.79 -32.78 3.93
N LYS A 404 -14.10 -33.09 3.85
CA LYS A 404 -14.72 -34.21 4.57
C LYS A 404 -14.13 -35.58 4.20
N LYS A 405 -13.58 -35.72 3.00
CA LYS A 405 -12.98 -36.96 2.48
C LYS A 405 -11.48 -37.05 2.74
N MET A 406 -10.83 -35.96 3.18
CA MET A 406 -9.42 -35.97 3.52
C MET A 406 -9.21 -36.75 4.82
N ALA A 407 -8.36 -37.77 4.78
CA ALA A 407 -8.01 -38.53 5.97
C ALA A 407 -7.29 -37.61 6.98
N PRO A 408 -7.63 -37.68 8.28
CA PRO A 408 -6.84 -37.01 9.30
C PRO A 408 -5.43 -37.60 9.31
N ILE A 409 -4.42 -36.73 9.48
CA ILE A 409 -3.02 -37.17 9.50
C ILE A 409 -2.79 -38.07 10.73
N PRO A 410 -2.10 -39.21 10.62
CA PRO A 410 -1.62 -39.96 11.78
C PRO A 410 -0.75 -39.06 12.66
N VAL A 411 -1.08 -38.96 13.95
CA VAL A 411 -0.23 -38.27 14.93
C VAL A 411 1.00 -39.15 15.18
N GLU A 412 2.04 -39.02 14.34
CA GLU A 412 3.32 -39.65 14.63
C GLU A 412 3.96 -38.95 15.84
N SER A 413 4.25 -39.70 16.89
CA SER A 413 5.01 -39.24 18.04
C SER A 413 6.51 -39.20 17.71
N GLY A 414 7.18 -38.05 17.92
CA GLY A 414 8.64 -37.91 17.76
C GLY A 414 9.12 -36.63 17.06
N LEU A 415 10.46 -36.45 17.02
CA LEU A 415 11.17 -35.34 16.36
C LEU A 415 11.23 -35.54 14.83
N THR A 416 10.07 -35.62 14.18
CA THR A 416 9.97 -35.66 12.72
C THR A 416 9.92 -34.24 12.14
N LEU A 417 10.42 -34.05 10.92
CA LEU A 417 10.44 -32.75 10.23
C LEU A 417 9.04 -32.10 10.14
N THR A 418 8.00 -32.93 9.99
CA THR A 418 6.58 -32.53 9.94
C THR A 418 6.04 -32.06 11.30
N ASN A 419 6.50 -32.63 12.40
CA ASN A 419 6.18 -32.15 13.75
C ASN A 419 6.90 -30.85 14.10
N ILE A 420 8.15 -30.68 13.66
CA ILE A 420 8.90 -29.43 13.84
C ILE A 420 8.23 -28.28 13.06
N LEU A 421 7.75 -28.55 11.84
CA LEU A 421 7.01 -27.60 11.02
C LEU A 421 5.68 -27.18 11.65
N ALA A 422 4.90 -28.15 12.14
CA ALA A 422 3.68 -27.91 12.90
C ALA A 422 3.94 -27.02 14.11
N TRP A 423 5.03 -27.28 14.82
CA TRP A 423 5.45 -26.52 16.00
C TRP A 423 5.86 -25.08 15.63
N CYS A 424 6.64 -24.88 14.56
CA CYS A 424 7.04 -23.54 14.10
C CYS A 424 5.87 -22.68 13.60
N ARG A 425 4.81 -23.31 13.07
CA ARG A 425 3.61 -22.63 12.55
C ARG A 425 2.49 -22.50 13.59
N GLY A 426 2.62 -23.13 14.77
CA GLY A 426 1.55 -23.22 15.77
C GLY A 426 0.46 -24.25 15.44
N SER A 427 0.30 -24.64 14.17
CA SER A 427 -0.57 -25.73 13.70
C SER A 427 -0.09 -26.28 12.35
N ARG A 428 -0.55 -27.48 11.96
CA ARG A 428 -0.32 -28.03 10.60
C ARG A 428 -1.34 -27.44 9.62
N SER A 429 -0.92 -27.18 8.38
CA SER A 429 -1.86 -26.74 7.34
C SER A 429 -2.58 -27.93 6.71
N GLN A 430 -3.82 -27.72 6.27
CA GLN A 430 -4.54 -28.71 5.46
C GLN A 430 -3.84 -29.00 4.12
N MET A 431 -3.09 -28.04 3.58
CA MET A 431 -2.30 -28.29 2.37
C MET A 431 -1.15 -29.27 2.67
N ASP A 432 -0.49 -29.18 3.83
CA ASP A 432 0.49 -30.18 4.27
C ASP A 432 -0.17 -31.58 4.31
N SER A 433 -1.42 -31.66 4.79
CA SER A 433 -2.19 -32.92 4.82
C SER A 433 -2.47 -33.48 3.43
N PHE A 434 -2.88 -32.61 2.49
CA PHE A 434 -3.16 -32.98 1.10
C PHE A 434 -1.95 -33.52 0.37
N VAL A 435 -0.78 -32.90 0.57
CA VAL A 435 0.44 -33.34 -0.13
C VAL A 435 1.05 -34.58 0.53
N LEU A 436 0.82 -34.80 1.83
CA LEU A 436 1.31 -35.98 2.57
C LEU A 436 0.38 -37.20 2.47
N SER A 437 -0.86 -37.07 1.99
CA SER A 437 -1.79 -38.19 1.85
C SER A 437 -1.47 -39.08 0.64
N SER A 438 -1.91 -40.34 0.68
CA SER A 438 -1.76 -41.33 -0.42
C SER A 438 -2.44 -40.93 -1.74
N THR A 439 -3.16 -39.80 -1.74
CA THR A 439 -3.78 -39.13 -2.88
C THR A 439 -2.83 -38.14 -3.60
N ALA A 440 -1.55 -38.09 -3.22
CA ALA A 440 -0.54 -37.20 -3.79
C ALA A 440 -0.40 -37.36 -5.33
N PRO A 441 -0.12 -36.27 -6.07
CA PRO A 441 -0.35 -36.20 -7.51
C PRO A 441 0.67 -36.96 -8.37
N PHE A 442 0.18 -37.65 -9.40
CA PHE A 442 0.95 -37.94 -10.61
C PHE A 442 0.88 -36.66 -11.47
N LEU A 443 1.99 -35.95 -11.63
CA LEU A 443 2.06 -34.76 -12.49
C LEU A 443 2.17 -35.16 -13.96
N HIS A 444 1.47 -34.45 -14.84
CA HIS A 444 1.48 -34.69 -16.28
C HIS A 444 2.88 -34.36 -16.87
N PRO A 445 3.50 -35.23 -17.69
CA PRO A 445 4.89 -35.09 -18.18
C PRO A 445 5.23 -33.80 -18.93
N ARG A 446 4.26 -33.13 -19.57
CA ARG A 446 4.52 -31.84 -20.26
C ARG A 446 5.06 -30.72 -19.36
N TYR A 447 4.99 -30.85 -18.04
CA TYR A 447 5.44 -29.83 -17.09
C TYR A 447 6.70 -30.25 -16.30
N THR A 448 7.28 -31.41 -16.60
CA THR A 448 8.53 -31.88 -15.98
C THR A 448 9.79 -31.46 -16.74
N ASP A 449 9.64 -31.01 -17.99
CA ASP A 449 10.75 -31.05 -18.94
C ASP A 449 11.53 -29.73 -19.11
N GLU A 450 11.00 -28.59 -18.66
CA GLU A 450 11.73 -27.31 -18.85
C GLU A 450 12.80 -27.01 -17.79
N TYR A 451 12.80 -27.69 -16.64
CA TYR A 451 13.78 -27.41 -15.58
C TYR A 451 14.31 -28.65 -14.83
N GLY A 452 14.09 -29.88 -15.30
CA GLY A 452 14.91 -31.05 -14.94
C GLY A 452 15.12 -31.37 -13.45
N TYR A 453 14.11 -31.19 -12.57
CA TYR A 453 14.24 -31.49 -11.14
C TYR A 453 12.98 -32.05 -10.48
N PHE A 454 12.41 -33.17 -10.95
CA PHE A 454 11.41 -33.90 -10.16
C PHE A 454 11.55 -35.43 -10.29
N ASN A 455 12.16 -36.03 -9.27
CA ASN A 455 12.00 -37.44 -8.92
C ASN A 455 11.33 -37.48 -7.54
N LEU A 456 10.44 -38.45 -7.26
CA LEU A 456 9.67 -38.57 -6.00
C LEU A 456 10.56 -38.57 -4.74
N GLY A 457 11.85 -38.92 -4.87
CA GLY A 457 12.85 -38.77 -3.81
C GLY A 457 13.14 -37.32 -3.37
N ASN A 458 12.82 -36.33 -4.21
CA ASN A 458 13.02 -34.90 -3.91
C ASN A 458 11.87 -34.22 -3.16
N TYR A 459 10.82 -34.96 -2.80
CA TYR A 459 9.72 -34.41 -1.99
C TYR A 459 10.18 -34.10 -0.55
N ARG A 460 11.00 -34.96 0.07
CA ARG A 460 11.65 -34.67 1.37
C ARG A 460 12.59 -33.46 1.29
N THR A 461 13.25 -33.26 0.14
CA THR A 461 14.11 -32.10 -0.15
C THR A 461 13.29 -30.84 -0.44
N SER A 462 12.07 -30.96 -0.96
CA SER A 462 11.17 -29.82 -1.22
C SER A 462 10.53 -29.29 0.06
N ILE A 463 10.31 -30.15 1.06
CA ILE A 463 10.01 -29.72 2.43
C ILE A 463 11.14 -28.86 3.00
N SER A 464 12.41 -29.14 2.65
CA SER A 464 13.53 -28.26 3.02
C SER A 464 13.56 -26.90 2.32
N LEU A 465 12.91 -26.77 1.17
CA LEU A 465 12.69 -25.48 0.49
C LEU A 465 11.52 -24.70 1.10
N LEU A 466 10.49 -25.39 1.61
CA LEU A 466 9.46 -24.80 2.47
C LEU A 466 10.06 -24.28 3.81
N LEU A 467 11.14 -24.91 4.31
CA LEU A 467 11.86 -24.51 5.54
C LEU A 467 12.60 -23.17 5.41
N ASN A 468 13.24 -22.86 4.28
CA ASN A 468 14.12 -21.69 4.18
C ASN A 468 13.40 -20.33 4.03
N HIS A 469 12.12 -20.32 3.67
CA HIS A 469 11.39 -19.07 3.40
C HIS A 469 10.00 -18.99 4.03
N SER A 470 9.68 -19.87 4.99
CA SER A 470 8.61 -19.60 5.98
C SER A 470 8.87 -18.29 6.76
N ILE A 471 10.06 -17.71 6.63
CA ILE A 471 10.40 -16.30 6.88
C ILE A 471 10.29 -15.53 5.55
N SER A 472 9.06 -15.21 5.13
CA SER A 472 8.84 -14.24 4.04
C SER A 472 9.04 -12.82 4.58
N PRO A 473 9.67 -11.90 3.83
CA PRO A 473 9.74 -10.48 4.19
C PRO A 473 8.37 -9.76 4.11
N TYR A 474 7.31 -10.44 3.66
CA TYR A 474 5.93 -9.95 3.66
C TYR A 474 5.15 -10.31 4.95
N ARG A 475 5.86 -10.52 6.07
CA ARG A 475 5.25 -10.69 7.40
C ARG A 475 5.01 -9.31 8.05
N SER A 476 3.89 -8.68 7.72
CA SER A 476 3.28 -7.65 8.59
C SER A 476 2.33 -8.27 9.64
N CYS A 477 2.20 -9.60 9.69
CA CYS A 477 1.48 -10.32 10.73
C CYS A 477 2.33 -11.50 11.24
N ILE A 478 3.14 -11.25 12.27
CA ILE A 478 3.50 -12.29 13.23
C ILE A 478 2.59 -12.06 14.43
N PRO A 479 1.58 -12.90 14.70
CA PRO A 479 1.22 -13.13 16.08
C PRO A 479 2.45 -13.79 16.72
N TYR A 480 3.01 -13.06 17.68
CA TYR A 480 3.75 -13.59 18.82
C TYR A 480 3.93 -15.11 18.80
N ILE A 481 5.15 -15.59 18.59
CA ILE A 481 5.51 -16.96 18.98
C ILE A 481 5.46 -16.98 20.52
N PRO A 482 4.57 -17.75 21.17
CA PRO A 482 4.77 -18.08 22.57
C PRO A 482 5.97 -19.03 22.57
N ARG A 483 7.12 -18.58 23.08
CA ARG A 483 8.15 -19.49 23.60
C ARG A 483 7.52 -20.23 24.78
N VAL A 484 6.80 -21.31 24.52
CA VAL A 484 6.46 -22.32 25.52
C VAL A 484 7.48 -23.44 25.36
N LEU A 485 8.10 -23.79 26.49
CA LEU A 485 9.21 -24.74 26.70
C LEU A 485 10.61 -24.12 26.68
N LEU A 486 10.85 -23.21 27.62
CA LEU A 486 11.94 -23.26 28.61
C LEU A 486 11.64 -22.16 29.66
N TYR A 487 10.64 -22.39 30.50
CA TYR A 487 10.42 -21.52 31.67
C TYR A 487 9.94 -22.35 32.87
N ASN A 488 10.78 -23.32 33.25
CA ASN A 488 10.77 -23.77 34.63
C ASN A 488 11.63 -22.78 35.43
N GLN A 489 10.96 -22.09 36.34
CA GLN A 489 11.47 -21.20 37.39
C GLN A 489 12.12 -19.89 36.93
N ARG A 490 11.44 -18.75 37.15
CA ARG A 490 11.93 -17.57 37.90
C ARG A 490 10.97 -16.36 37.86
N TYR A 491 10.46 -16.02 39.04
CA TYR A 491 9.87 -14.74 39.51
C TYR A 491 8.67 -14.15 38.73
N THR A 492 7.44 -14.54 39.10
CA THR A 492 6.32 -13.61 39.07
C THR A 492 6.60 -12.49 40.07
N MET A 493 6.77 -11.26 39.61
CA MET A 493 6.95 -10.10 40.48
C MET A 493 5.60 -9.41 40.67
N ASP A 494 5.03 -9.59 41.85
CA ASP A 494 3.95 -8.77 42.36
C ASP A 494 4.47 -7.37 42.72
N VAL A 495 3.62 -6.38 42.52
CA VAL A 495 3.88 -4.99 42.89
C VAL A 495 2.66 -4.44 43.60
N SER A 496 2.85 -3.99 44.85
CA SER A 496 1.82 -3.38 45.68
C SER A 496 2.09 -1.88 45.83
N PHE A 497 1.04 -1.07 45.72
CA PHE A 497 1.13 0.38 45.83
C PHE A 497 -0.21 0.98 46.29
N GLU A 498 -0.13 2.15 46.93
CA GLU A 498 -1.29 2.90 47.40
C GLU A 498 -2.00 3.63 46.25
N VAL A 499 -3.33 3.58 46.26
CA VAL A 499 -4.23 4.17 45.28
C VAL A 499 -5.28 5.04 45.98
N TYR A 500 -5.82 6.04 45.28
CA TYR A 500 -6.90 6.88 45.78
C TYR A 500 -8.19 6.64 44.99
N ARG A 501 -9.23 6.17 45.69
CA ARG A 501 -10.54 5.85 45.13
C ARG A 501 -11.55 6.94 45.40
N GLY A 502 -12.54 7.08 44.52
CA GLY A 502 -13.73 7.86 44.81
C GLY A 502 -14.72 7.09 45.69
N SER A 503 -15.81 7.75 46.05
CA SER A 503 -16.95 7.14 46.73
C SER A 503 -18.28 7.70 46.21
N PRO A 504 -19.42 7.00 46.43
CA PRO A 504 -20.73 7.55 46.11
C PRO A 504 -21.04 8.87 46.82
N SER A 505 -20.46 9.11 48.01
CA SER A 505 -20.58 10.37 48.75
C SER A 505 -19.68 11.48 48.22
N GLY A 506 -18.77 11.19 47.27
CA GLY A 506 -17.80 12.13 46.73
C GLY A 506 -16.54 12.31 47.59
N GLN A 507 -16.35 11.48 48.60
CA GLN A 507 -15.13 11.45 49.40
C GLN A 507 -14.03 10.63 48.68
N ILE A 508 -12.77 11.02 48.90
CA ILE A 508 -11.60 10.29 48.41
C ILE A 508 -11.12 9.35 49.52
N ILE A 509 -10.89 8.08 49.17
CA ILE A 509 -10.50 7.02 50.10
C ILE A 509 -9.16 6.44 49.64
N SER A 510 -8.17 6.38 50.54
CA SER A 510 -6.90 5.66 50.31
C SER A 510 -7.14 4.15 50.40
N ASP A 511 -6.60 3.39 49.44
CA ASP A 511 -6.64 1.93 49.39
C ASP A 511 -5.29 1.41 48.87
N THR A 512 -5.06 0.10 48.92
CA THR A 512 -3.86 -0.53 48.37
C THR A 512 -4.25 -1.56 47.32
N THR A 513 -3.63 -1.52 46.15
CA THR A 513 -3.80 -2.54 45.11
C THR A 513 -2.50 -3.32 44.92
N THR A 514 -2.63 -4.58 44.51
CA THR A 514 -1.50 -5.45 44.16
C THR A 514 -1.73 -6.02 42.76
N ARG A 515 -0.74 -5.84 41.88
CA ARG A 515 -0.79 -6.28 40.48
C ARG A 515 0.40 -7.16 40.17
N ILE A 516 0.18 -8.17 39.34
CA ILE A 516 1.24 -9.00 38.78
C ILE A 516 1.70 -8.33 37.48
N LEU A 517 3.00 -8.08 37.34
CA LEU A 517 3.56 -7.48 36.13
C LEU A 517 3.56 -8.50 34.99
N GLY A 518 2.73 -8.27 33.96
CA GLY A 518 2.69 -9.09 32.75
C GLY A 518 3.90 -8.89 31.83
N PRO A 519 4.13 -9.80 30.86
CA PRO A 519 5.31 -9.75 30.00
C PRO A 519 5.32 -8.59 28.99
N ASN A 520 4.16 -8.02 28.67
CA ASN A 520 4.03 -6.84 27.79
C ASN A 520 3.76 -5.54 28.56
N GLU A 521 3.86 -5.58 29.88
CA GLU A 521 3.46 -4.47 30.75
C GLU A 521 4.68 -3.81 31.38
N VAL A 522 4.49 -2.60 31.87
CA VAL A 522 5.50 -1.85 32.63
C VAL A 522 4.93 -1.46 33.98
N TYR A 523 5.79 -1.47 35.00
CA TYR A 523 5.48 -0.84 36.27
C TYR A 523 6.02 0.58 36.28
N ILE A 524 5.13 1.53 36.52
CA ILE A 524 5.41 2.96 36.50
C ILE A 524 5.23 3.50 37.91
N GLU A 525 6.25 4.17 38.44
CA GLU A 525 6.11 5.03 39.63
C GLU A 525 5.54 6.37 39.17
N ILE A 526 4.34 6.70 39.65
CA ILE A 526 3.64 7.91 39.21
C ILE A 526 4.20 9.10 39.96
N THR A 527 4.51 10.16 39.22
CA THR A 527 5.07 11.40 39.78
C THR A 527 4.07 12.55 39.73
N HIS A 528 3.27 12.61 38.65
CA HIS A 528 2.30 13.65 38.40
C HIS A 528 1.03 13.04 37.83
N SER A 529 -0.11 13.66 38.15
CA SER A 529 -1.36 13.38 37.48
C SER A 529 -2.13 14.67 37.28
N GLY A 530 -2.62 14.88 36.06
CA GLY A 530 -3.57 15.93 35.76
C GLY A 530 -4.96 15.59 36.32
N ILE A 531 -5.82 16.61 36.44
CA ILE A 531 -7.15 16.52 37.03
C ILE A 531 -8.18 16.81 35.94
N CYS A 532 -8.86 15.77 35.47
CA CYS A 532 -9.94 15.87 34.48
C CYS A 532 -11.25 15.28 35.04
N GLY A 533 -12.06 16.15 35.65
CA GLY A 533 -13.35 15.80 36.24
C GLY A 533 -13.26 14.87 37.46
N PHE A 534 -14.36 14.78 38.21
CA PHE A 534 -14.48 13.86 39.36
C PHE A 534 -15.53 12.79 39.06
N LEU A 535 -15.16 11.52 39.22
CA LEU A 535 -16.10 10.41 39.17
C LEU A 535 -16.53 10.05 40.59
N LYS A 536 -17.83 10.22 40.88
CA LYS A 536 -18.46 9.73 42.13
C LYS A 536 -18.66 8.21 42.06
N SER A 537 -17.57 7.47 41.93
CA SER A 537 -17.57 6.00 41.83
C SER A 537 -16.45 5.42 42.68
N THR A 538 -16.54 4.13 43.02
CA THR A 538 -15.58 3.43 43.88
C THR A 538 -14.27 3.04 43.19
N GLN A 539 -14.05 3.50 41.96
CA GLN A 539 -12.83 3.21 41.21
C GLN A 539 -11.66 4.10 41.64
N VAL A 540 -10.43 3.68 41.32
CA VAL A 540 -9.23 4.51 41.44
C VAL A 540 -9.33 5.70 40.48
N LEU A 541 -9.03 6.89 40.98
CA LEU A 541 -9.24 8.15 40.27
C LEU A 541 -8.06 8.49 39.33
N GLY A 542 -8.29 9.43 38.41
CA GLY A 542 -7.29 10.00 37.51
C GLY A 542 -6.97 9.17 36.25
N HIS A 543 -6.75 9.86 35.13
CA HIS A 543 -6.34 9.28 33.84
C HIS A 543 -5.39 10.17 33.03
N GLU A 544 -4.62 11.04 33.69
CA GLU A 544 -3.68 11.98 33.07
C GLU A 544 -2.30 11.83 33.70
N GLY A 545 -1.71 10.64 33.62
CA GLY A 545 -0.54 10.26 34.42
C GLY A 545 0.79 10.53 33.74
N VAL A 546 1.79 10.95 34.52
CA VAL A 546 3.21 10.99 34.15
C VAL A 546 4.03 10.33 35.25
N GLY A 547 4.98 9.47 34.85
CA GLY A 547 5.78 8.72 35.81
C GLY A 547 7.08 8.17 35.22
N ILE A 548 7.81 7.44 36.05
CA ILE A 548 9.09 6.84 35.72
C ILE A 548 8.92 5.32 35.66
N ILE A 549 9.39 4.70 34.59
CA ILE A 549 9.37 3.24 34.49
C ILE A 549 10.38 2.66 35.48
N ARG A 550 9.90 1.81 36.39
CA ARG A 550 10.73 1.12 37.38
C ARG A 550 10.96 -0.34 37.06
N ARG A 551 10.03 -1.00 36.37
CA ARG A 551 10.19 -2.41 35.93
C ARG A 551 9.54 -2.64 34.58
N LEU A 552 10.06 -3.64 33.86
CA LEU A 552 9.59 -4.03 32.52
C LEU A 552 9.17 -5.50 32.54
N GLY A 553 8.09 -5.81 31.83
CA GLY A 553 7.78 -7.17 31.42
C GLY A 553 8.82 -7.70 30.44
N SER A 554 8.99 -9.03 30.40
CA SER A 554 10.07 -9.69 29.65
C SER A 554 10.09 -9.41 28.14
N ASN A 555 8.98 -8.93 27.58
CA ASN A 555 8.84 -8.71 26.15
C ASN A 555 8.71 -7.22 25.78
N VAL A 556 8.83 -6.32 26.75
CA VAL A 556 8.82 -4.88 26.49
C VAL A 556 10.14 -4.45 25.86
N THR A 557 10.07 -3.79 24.70
CA THR A 557 11.25 -3.39 23.90
C THR A 557 11.30 -1.91 23.54
N LYS A 558 10.17 -1.19 23.60
CA LYS A 558 10.06 0.21 23.13
C LYS A 558 10.49 1.26 24.16
N VAL A 559 10.51 0.89 25.43
CA VAL A 559 10.84 1.75 26.57
C VAL A 559 11.76 0.99 27.52
N LYS A 560 12.53 1.71 28.33
CA LYS A 560 13.49 1.15 29.30
C LYS A 560 13.21 1.64 30.72
N VAL A 561 13.79 0.93 31.70
CA VAL A 561 13.79 1.39 33.10
C VAL A 561 14.49 2.75 33.19
N GLY A 562 13.86 3.68 33.89
CA GLY A 562 14.30 5.06 34.02
C GLY A 562 13.67 6.04 33.01
N ASP A 563 13.00 5.54 31.96
CA ASP A 563 12.28 6.43 31.04
C ASP A 563 11.11 7.12 31.75
N ARG A 564 10.95 8.41 31.46
CA ARG A 564 9.80 9.20 31.87
C ARG A 564 8.71 9.09 30.82
N VAL A 565 7.53 8.63 31.22
CA VAL A 565 6.42 8.32 30.31
C VAL A 565 5.10 8.93 30.78
N GLY A 566 4.25 9.31 29.83
CA GLY A 566 2.85 9.65 30.03
C GLY A 566 1.92 8.50 29.64
N PHE A 567 0.78 8.40 30.31
CA PHE A 567 -0.20 7.32 30.13
C PHE A 567 -1.57 7.75 30.68
N GLY A 568 -2.68 7.31 30.08
CA GLY A 568 -3.97 7.92 30.40
C GLY A 568 -5.24 7.13 30.13
N TYR A 569 -6.14 7.68 29.32
CA TYR A 569 -7.51 7.16 29.20
C TYR A 569 -7.56 5.73 28.64
N VAL A 570 -6.78 5.44 27.61
CA VAL A 570 -6.67 4.12 26.99
C VAL A 570 -5.51 3.36 27.63
N ARG A 571 -5.79 2.23 28.29
CA ARG A 571 -4.76 1.45 28.99
C ARG A 571 -4.16 0.32 28.19
N LYS A 572 -4.97 -0.24 27.30
CA LYS A 572 -4.60 -1.40 26.49
C LYS A 572 -5.45 -1.44 25.24
N VAL A 573 -4.82 -1.80 24.13
CA VAL A 573 -5.45 -2.03 22.83
C VAL A 573 -5.09 -3.42 22.33
N CYS A 574 -5.83 -3.95 21.35
CA CYS A 574 -5.56 -5.29 20.81
C CYS A 574 -4.36 -5.32 19.85
N GLY A 575 -4.01 -4.18 19.24
CA GLY A 575 -2.93 -4.06 18.26
C GLY A 575 -3.16 -4.79 16.92
N ALA A 576 -4.33 -5.41 16.73
CA ALA A 576 -4.61 -6.31 15.60
C ALA A 576 -5.91 -6.00 14.85
N CYS A 577 -6.83 -5.20 15.41
CA CYS A 577 -8.05 -4.82 14.69
C CYS A 577 -7.74 -3.75 13.64
N ASP A 578 -8.64 -3.62 12.67
CA ASP A 578 -8.67 -2.54 11.67
C ASP A 578 -8.29 -1.17 12.25
N ASN A 579 -8.97 -0.72 13.31
CA ASN A 579 -8.70 0.57 13.95
C ASN A 579 -7.25 0.67 14.48
N CYS A 580 -6.73 -0.37 15.13
CA CYS A 580 -5.33 -0.39 15.56
C CYS A 580 -4.35 -0.37 14.38
N GLY A 581 -4.67 -1.11 13.31
CA GLY A 581 -3.81 -1.26 12.13
C GLY A 581 -3.61 0.03 11.35
N ILE A 582 -4.59 0.94 11.38
CA ILE A 582 -4.51 2.26 10.72
C ILE A 582 -4.04 3.38 11.66
N GLY A 583 -3.58 3.06 12.87
CA GLY A 583 -3.15 4.05 13.86
C GLY A 583 -4.29 4.80 14.57
N TRP A 584 -5.51 4.26 14.51
CA TRP A 584 -6.71 4.76 15.19
C TRP A 584 -7.07 3.88 16.40
N ASP A 585 -6.04 3.50 17.16
CA ASP A 585 -6.13 2.56 18.28
C ASP A 585 -6.99 3.06 19.45
N GLN A 586 -7.27 4.36 19.56
CA GLN A 586 -8.27 4.92 20.47
C GLN A 586 -9.70 4.40 20.21
N TYR A 587 -9.98 3.94 18.99
CA TYR A 587 -11.25 3.31 18.61
C TYR A 587 -11.18 1.77 18.61
N CYS A 588 -10.16 1.19 19.24
CA CYS A 588 -10.03 -0.26 19.36
C CYS A 588 -11.28 -0.88 20.03
N ARG A 589 -11.89 -1.86 19.35
CA ARG A 589 -13.10 -2.56 19.84
C ARG A 589 -12.88 -3.34 21.14
N SER A 590 -11.63 -3.65 21.47
CA SER A 590 -11.23 -4.32 22.71
C SER A 590 -10.40 -3.41 23.61
N ALA A 591 -10.51 -2.09 23.46
CA ALA A 591 -9.80 -1.13 24.29
C ALA A 591 -10.20 -1.27 25.77
N ARG A 592 -9.21 -1.21 26.66
CA ARG A 592 -9.44 -1.14 28.10
C ARG A 592 -9.35 0.31 28.55
N ASN A 593 -10.51 0.97 28.59
CA ASN A 593 -10.60 2.40 28.89
C ASN A 593 -10.83 2.66 30.38
N TYR A 594 -10.30 3.79 30.85
CA TYR A 594 -10.57 4.34 32.17
C TYR A 594 -12.08 4.62 32.33
N GLY A 595 -12.63 4.28 33.50
CA GLY A 595 -14.06 4.41 33.77
C GLY A 595 -14.94 3.25 33.27
N VAL A 596 -14.39 2.32 32.48
CA VAL A 596 -15.16 1.23 31.85
C VAL A 596 -14.81 -0.16 32.41
N CYS A 597 -13.54 -0.40 32.72
CA CYS A 597 -13.02 -1.66 33.26
C CYS A 597 -11.85 -1.39 34.22
N ASP A 598 -11.21 -2.42 34.77
CA ASP A 598 -10.05 -2.33 35.69
C ASP A 598 -10.16 -1.18 36.70
N PHE A 599 -11.22 -1.21 37.51
CA PHE A 599 -11.58 -0.14 38.44
C PHE A 599 -10.58 0.05 39.59
N ASP A 600 -9.58 -0.81 39.70
CA ASP A 600 -8.47 -0.75 40.64
C ASP A 600 -7.22 -0.07 40.04
N VAL A 601 -7.31 0.49 38.83
CA VAL A 601 -6.22 1.24 38.19
C VAL A 601 -6.67 2.65 37.81
N GLY A 602 -5.81 3.62 38.11
CA GLY A 602 -5.94 5.03 37.77
C GLY A 602 -4.62 5.75 38.06
N THR A 603 -4.57 7.05 37.85
CA THR A 603 -3.35 7.86 37.96
C THR A 603 -3.23 8.58 39.30
N PHE A 604 -4.28 8.63 40.11
CA PHE A 604 -4.19 9.06 41.50
C PHE A 604 -3.72 7.88 42.35
N SER A 605 -2.43 7.59 42.24
CA SER A 605 -1.76 6.43 42.82
C SER A 605 -0.26 6.69 42.90
N HIS A 606 0.45 6.00 43.79
CA HIS A 606 1.92 6.02 43.81
C HIS A 606 2.55 5.14 42.72
N GLY A 607 1.79 4.20 42.16
CA GLY A 607 2.28 3.30 41.11
C GLY A 607 1.17 2.79 40.18
N THR A 608 1.54 2.20 39.05
CA THR A 608 0.60 1.48 38.22
C THR A 608 1.29 0.42 37.36
N VAL A 609 0.55 -0.62 36.97
CA VAL A 609 0.95 -1.57 35.93
C VAL A 609 0.15 -1.24 34.67
N TRP A 610 0.86 -1.05 33.55
CA TRP A 610 0.29 -0.53 32.31
C TRP A 610 0.78 -1.29 31.09
N ASP A 611 -0.03 -1.39 30.04
CA ASP A 611 0.42 -2.01 28.79
C ASP A 611 1.46 -1.11 28.10
N ALA A 612 2.61 -1.67 27.72
CA ALA A 612 3.70 -0.92 27.13
C ALA A 612 3.35 -0.31 25.76
N SER A 613 2.27 -0.73 25.10
CA SER A 613 1.79 -0.06 23.88
C SER A 613 1.08 1.26 24.14
N CYS A 614 0.64 1.50 25.39
CA CYS A 614 -0.17 2.66 25.77
C CYS A 614 0.59 3.59 26.75
N VAL A 615 1.92 3.62 26.63
CA VAL A 615 2.80 4.57 27.33
C VAL A 615 3.58 5.40 26.31
N PHE A 616 3.74 6.69 26.58
CA PHE A 616 4.31 7.66 25.66
C PHE A 616 5.53 8.33 26.30
N PRO A 617 6.75 8.19 25.75
CA PRO A 617 7.92 8.88 26.28
C PRO A 617 7.72 10.41 26.30
N ILE A 618 7.99 11.03 27.45
CA ILE A 618 7.94 12.49 27.60
C ILE A 618 9.31 13.06 27.22
N PRO A 619 9.40 13.97 26.23
CA PRO A 619 10.67 14.56 25.80
C PRO A 619 11.47 15.19 26.94
N ASP A 620 12.79 15.16 26.81
CA ASP A 620 13.70 15.88 27.71
C ASP A 620 13.44 17.39 27.61
N GLY A 621 13.51 18.09 28.74
CA GLY A 621 13.25 19.53 28.82
C GLY A 621 11.78 19.95 28.91
N TYR A 622 10.82 19.02 28.74
CA TYR A 622 9.41 19.30 29.01
C TYR A 622 9.04 18.93 30.46
N LEU A 623 8.34 19.81 31.17
CA LEU A 623 7.99 19.59 32.58
C LEU A 623 6.86 18.55 32.71
N SER A 624 6.86 17.82 33.83
CA SER A 624 5.89 16.75 34.05
C SER A 624 4.51 17.28 34.42
N GLU A 625 4.45 18.39 35.18
CA GLU A 625 3.19 19.11 35.44
C GLU A 625 2.52 19.63 34.16
N ASP A 626 3.29 20.02 33.16
CA ASP A 626 2.77 20.51 31.87
C ASP A 626 2.41 19.36 30.92
N ALA A 627 3.09 18.22 31.04
CA ALA A 627 2.82 17.05 30.20
C ALA A 627 1.52 16.34 30.57
N ALA A 628 1.19 16.29 31.86
CA ALA A 628 0.07 15.50 32.36
C ALA A 628 -1.29 15.87 31.70
N PRO A 629 -1.70 17.15 31.60
CA PRO A 629 -2.94 17.53 30.92
C PRO A 629 -2.96 17.21 29.41
N LEU A 630 -1.79 17.09 28.78
CA LEU A 630 -1.70 16.77 27.36
C LEU A 630 -2.09 15.31 27.05
N ILE A 631 -2.01 14.42 28.04
CA ILE A 631 -2.34 13.01 27.89
C ILE A 631 -3.84 12.76 27.67
N CYS A 632 -4.70 13.68 28.10
CA CYS A 632 -6.14 13.61 27.83
C CYS A 632 -6.63 14.85 27.07
N ALA A 633 -6.69 16.02 27.73
CA ALA A 633 -7.23 17.22 27.10
C ALA A 633 -6.44 17.62 25.84
N GLY A 634 -5.11 17.59 25.90
CA GLY A 634 -4.27 17.90 24.74
C GLY A 634 -4.43 16.90 23.60
N ALA A 635 -4.39 15.60 23.90
CA ALA A 635 -4.59 14.54 22.91
C ALA A 635 -5.96 14.64 22.21
N MET A 636 -7.02 14.92 22.97
CA MET A 636 -8.36 15.14 22.42
C MET A 636 -8.41 16.32 21.46
N VAL A 637 -7.89 17.47 21.88
CA VAL A 637 -7.84 18.68 21.05
C VAL A 637 -7.00 18.45 19.80
N TRP A 638 -5.82 17.86 19.94
CA TRP A 638 -4.93 17.57 18.81
C TRP A 638 -5.57 16.62 17.80
N ASN A 639 -6.25 15.56 18.28
CA ASN A 639 -6.98 14.65 17.41
C ASN A 639 -8.07 15.38 16.63
N CYS A 640 -8.83 16.29 17.25
CA CYS A 640 -9.82 17.09 16.54
C CYS A 640 -9.19 18.01 15.48
N LEU A 641 -8.13 18.75 15.83
CA LEU A 641 -7.47 19.68 14.91
C LEU A 641 -6.86 18.94 13.70
N SER A 642 -6.12 17.86 13.96
CA SER A 642 -5.45 17.08 12.91
C SER A 642 -6.43 16.30 12.04
N HIS A 643 -7.45 15.65 12.63
CA HIS A 643 -8.39 14.82 11.88
C HIS A 643 -9.30 15.62 10.95
N PHE A 644 -9.82 16.76 11.42
CA PHE A 644 -10.72 17.60 10.63
C PHE A 644 -9.99 18.54 9.67
N GLY A 645 -8.68 18.36 9.49
CA GLY A 645 -7.89 19.07 8.50
C GLY A 645 -7.78 20.56 8.78
N VAL A 646 -7.52 20.93 10.04
CA VAL A 646 -7.23 22.32 10.41
C VAL A 646 -5.80 22.67 9.98
N TRP A 647 -5.67 23.71 9.18
CA TRP A 647 -4.40 24.21 8.64
C TRP A 647 -4.17 25.67 9.03
N SER A 648 -2.91 26.12 8.99
CA SER A 648 -2.52 27.50 9.32
C SER A 648 -3.30 28.58 8.58
N THR A 649 -3.79 28.32 7.37
CA THR A 649 -4.62 29.27 6.62
C THR A 649 -6.06 29.41 7.14
N ASN A 650 -6.47 28.63 8.14
CA ASN A 650 -7.86 28.55 8.57
C ASN A 650 -8.17 29.53 9.71
N ARG A 651 -9.41 30.03 9.69
CA ARG A 651 -10.01 30.79 10.77
C ARG A 651 -10.82 29.85 11.66
N VAL A 652 -10.41 29.70 12.92
CA VAL A 652 -10.91 28.67 13.84
C VAL A 652 -11.60 29.34 15.01
N GLY A 653 -12.89 29.04 15.18
CA GLY A 653 -13.68 29.47 16.33
C GLY A 653 -13.53 28.49 17.48
N ILE A 654 -13.37 29.00 18.69
CA ILE A 654 -13.31 28.19 19.90
C ILE A 654 -14.35 28.72 20.88
N MET A 655 -15.19 27.83 21.39
CA MET A 655 -16.21 28.16 22.37
C MET A 655 -16.02 27.33 23.64
N GLY A 656 -15.99 28.02 24.78
CA GLY A 656 -15.69 27.41 26.09
C GLY A 656 -14.20 27.43 26.39
N VAL A 657 -13.83 27.96 27.56
CA VAL A 657 -12.43 28.09 28.03
C VAL A 657 -12.28 27.46 29.42
N GLY A 658 -12.04 26.16 29.40
CA GLY A 658 -11.63 25.36 30.56
C GLY A 658 -10.36 24.58 30.25
N GLY A 659 -10.19 23.39 30.84
CA GLY A 659 -9.03 22.52 30.58
C GLY A 659 -8.82 22.19 29.10
N LEU A 660 -9.89 21.89 28.35
CA LEU A 660 -9.79 21.63 26.91
C LEU A 660 -9.65 22.92 26.10
N GLY A 661 -10.48 23.92 26.41
CA GLY A 661 -10.59 25.15 25.62
C GLY A 661 -9.29 25.97 25.57
N HIS A 662 -8.59 26.10 26.71
CA HIS A 662 -7.31 26.84 26.71
C HIS A 662 -6.24 26.12 25.86
N LEU A 663 -6.20 24.78 25.89
CA LEU A 663 -5.30 24.00 25.02
C LEU A 663 -5.71 24.11 23.55
N ALA A 664 -7.00 24.16 23.24
CA ALA A 664 -7.50 24.38 21.88
C ALA A 664 -7.02 25.72 21.32
N ILE A 665 -7.06 26.79 22.13
CA ILE A 665 -6.56 28.12 21.73
C ILE A 665 -5.06 28.04 21.45
N LYS A 666 -4.28 27.55 22.43
CA LYS A 666 -2.82 27.48 22.31
C LYS A 666 -2.38 26.64 21.11
N LEU A 667 -2.95 25.43 20.95
CA LEU A 667 -2.58 24.54 19.84
C LEU A 667 -2.97 25.09 18.47
N ALA A 668 -4.18 25.66 18.33
CA ALA A 668 -4.59 26.24 17.06
C ALA A 668 -3.76 27.49 16.69
N ALA A 669 -3.41 28.32 17.68
CA ALA A 669 -2.56 29.49 17.48
C ALA A 669 -1.13 29.08 17.06
N GLU A 670 -0.52 28.10 17.73
CA GLU A 670 0.80 27.57 17.37
C GLU A 670 0.81 26.83 16.01
N MET A 671 -0.33 26.27 15.59
CA MET A 671 -0.51 25.78 14.21
C MET A 671 -0.57 26.90 13.16
N GLY A 672 -0.55 28.17 13.58
CA GLY A 672 -0.61 29.36 12.75
C GLY A 672 -2.02 29.73 12.28
N CYS A 673 -3.07 29.18 12.91
CA CYS A 673 -4.45 29.49 12.55
C CYS A 673 -4.85 30.86 13.07
N GLN A 674 -5.79 31.51 12.38
CA GLN A 674 -6.46 32.68 12.94
C GLN A 674 -7.49 32.23 13.99
N VAL A 675 -7.15 32.34 15.26
CA VAL A 675 -7.99 31.86 16.37
C VAL A 675 -8.96 32.94 16.86
N VAL A 676 -10.23 32.57 16.96
CA VAL A 676 -11.33 33.44 17.38
C VAL A 676 -12.01 32.80 18.58
N PHE A 677 -11.97 33.49 19.72
CA PHE A 677 -12.68 33.03 20.90
C PHE A 677 -14.10 33.60 20.94
N LEU A 678 -15.08 32.72 21.10
CA LEU A 678 -16.51 33.06 21.14
C LEU A 678 -17.00 32.93 22.58
N SER A 679 -17.52 34.02 23.15
CA SER A 679 -18.02 34.04 24.52
C SER A 679 -19.32 34.82 24.67
N ARG A 680 -20.07 34.47 25.73
CA ARG A 680 -21.25 35.22 26.19
C ARG A 680 -20.94 36.26 27.27
N SER A 681 -19.76 36.19 27.89
CA SER A 681 -19.27 37.16 28.87
C SER A 681 -17.82 37.54 28.56
N SER A 682 -17.42 38.74 28.96
CA SER A 682 -16.07 39.27 28.77
C SER A 682 -15.06 38.79 29.84
N ASP A 683 -15.50 38.04 30.85
CA ASP A 683 -14.70 37.66 32.03
C ASP A 683 -13.40 36.91 31.70
N LYS A 684 -13.37 36.22 30.55
CA LYS A 684 -12.25 35.39 30.09
C LYS A 684 -11.52 35.96 28.89
N LYS A 685 -11.81 37.21 28.52
CA LYS A 685 -11.19 37.87 27.36
C LYS A 685 -9.67 37.92 27.46
N GLU A 686 -9.14 38.45 28.55
CA GLU A 686 -7.70 38.62 28.71
C GLU A 686 -6.96 37.28 28.68
N ASP A 687 -7.44 36.28 29.46
CA ASP A 687 -6.90 34.92 29.45
C ASP A 687 -6.84 34.35 28.02
N THR A 688 -7.90 34.50 27.24
CA THR A 688 -7.98 33.92 25.89
C THR A 688 -7.04 34.60 24.89
N LEU A 689 -6.84 35.92 25.00
CA LEU A 689 -5.86 36.64 24.19
C LEU A 689 -4.43 36.22 24.57
N GLN A 690 -4.16 36.09 25.87
CA GLN A 690 -2.87 35.60 26.36
C GLN A 690 -2.56 34.16 25.88
N TYR A 691 -3.59 33.32 25.72
CA TYR A 691 -3.44 31.97 25.17
C TYR A 691 -3.20 31.94 23.65
N GLY A 692 -3.34 33.07 22.95
CA GLY A 692 -3.08 33.16 21.50
C GLY A 692 -4.32 33.36 20.64
N ALA A 693 -5.49 33.68 21.22
CA ALA A 693 -6.62 34.13 20.41
C ALA A 693 -6.31 35.51 19.79
N GLU A 694 -6.50 35.66 18.48
CA GLU A 694 -6.35 36.95 17.79
C GLU A 694 -7.57 37.84 17.95
N GLU A 695 -8.75 37.22 18.08
CA GLU A 695 -10.03 37.90 18.11
C GLU A 695 -10.91 37.34 19.21
N PHE A 696 -11.57 38.23 19.95
CA PHE A 696 -12.56 37.90 20.96
C PHE A 696 -13.89 38.49 20.55
N LEU A 697 -14.92 37.66 20.46
CA LEU A 697 -16.28 38.09 20.14
C LEU A 697 -17.18 37.92 21.36
N ASP A 698 -17.63 39.05 21.92
CA ASP A 698 -18.74 39.14 22.85
C ASP A 698 -20.05 39.25 22.06
N HIS A 699 -21.11 38.58 22.53
CA HIS A 699 -22.44 38.67 21.92
C HIS A 699 -22.46 38.30 20.42
N ILE A 700 -22.66 37.02 20.12
CA ILE A 700 -22.79 36.50 18.75
C ILE A 700 -24.07 37.08 18.11
N ASP A 701 -24.00 38.30 17.58
CA ASP A 701 -25.01 38.81 16.68
C ASP A 701 -24.80 38.09 15.34
N ARG A 702 -25.86 37.45 14.83
CA ARG A 702 -25.76 36.39 13.80
C ARG A 702 -25.26 36.86 12.42
N PHE A 703 -24.86 38.13 12.27
CA PHE A 703 -24.68 38.77 10.96
C PHE A 703 -23.42 39.62 10.74
N SER A 704 -22.45 39.71 11.67
CA SER A 704 -21.35 40.69 11.54
C SER A 704 -19.92 40.23 11.82
N PHE A 705 -19.59 38.94 11.68
CA PHE A 705 -18.19 38.49 11.76
C PHE A 705 -17.74 37.70 10.52
N ARG A 706 -16.43 37.74 10.24
CA ARG A 706 -15.83 37.01 9.12
C ARG A 706 -16.11 35.50 9.28
N PRO A 707 -16.47 34.76 8.21
CA PRO A 707 -16.80 33.35 8.33
C PRO A 707 -15.70 32.52 8.99
N LEU A 708 -16.09 31.59 9.85
CA LEU A 708 -15.20 30.59 10.44
C LEU A 708 -15.13 29.37 9.51
N LYS A 709 -13.94 28.78 9.38
CA LYS A 709 -13.76 27.52 8.65
C LYS A 709 -14.07 26.32 9.55
N HIS A 710 -13.70 26.41 10.83
CA HIS A 710 -13.94 25.38 11.84
C HIS A 710 -14.46 26.02 13.13
N LEU A 711 -15.29 25.30 13.88
CA LEU A 711 -15.76 25.67 15.21
C LEU A 711 -15.55 24.50 16.17
N LEU A 712 -14.77 24.73 17.24
CA LEU A 712 -14.51 23.76 18.30
C LEU A 712 -15.36 24.11 19.52
N LEU A 713 -16.21 23.16 19.92
CA LEU A 713 -17.05 23.27 21.12
C LEU A 713 -16.34 22.58 22.29
N CYS A 714 -15.78 23.37 23.20
CA CYS A 714 -14.96 22.93 24.34
C CYS A 714 -15.72 23.04 25.68
N GLY A 715 -17.02 22.78 25.68
CA GLY A 715 -17.90 22.87 26.85
C GLY A 715 -18.22 21.51 27.49
N SER A 716 -18.60 21.51 28.76
CA SER A 716 -19.06 20.32 29.51
C SER A 716 -20.53 19.95 29.24
N HIS A 717 -21.30 20.82 28.60
CA HIS A 717 -22.67 20.60 28.17
C HIS A 717 -22.90 21.19 26.79
N LEU A 718 -23.56 20.43 25.90
CA LEU A 718 -24.20 20.98 24.69
C LEU A 718 -25.45 21.74 25.15
N GLY A 719 -25.26 22.95 25.68
CA GLY A 719 -26.37 23.88 25.86
C GLY A 719 -26.94 24.28 24.49
N ASP A 720 -28.20 24.73 24.47
CA ASP A 720 -28.84 25.26 23.26
C ASP A 720 -27.93 26.31 22.62
N LEU A 721 -27.34 25.95 21.47
CA LEU A 721 -26.26 26.71 20.87
C LEU A 721 -26.75 28.06 20.34
N GLY A 722 -28.07 28.22 20.14
CA GLY A 722 -28.65 29.47 19.63
C GLY A 722 -27.97 29.98 18.36
N LEU A 723 -27.31 29.10 17.61
CA LEU A 723 -26.60 29.35 16.34
C LEU A 723 -27.56 29.18 15.17
#